data_AF-A0A2S6GJD9-F1
#
_entry.id   AF-A0A2S6GJD9-F1
#
_cell.length_a   1.000
_cell.length_b   1.000
_cell.length_c   1.000
_cell.angle_alpha   90.00
_cell.angle_beta   90.00
_cell.angle_gamma   90.00
#
_symmetry.space_group_name_H-M   'P 1'
#
loop_
_entity.id
_entity.type
_entity.pdbx_description
1 polymer ?
#
loop_
_entity_poly.entity_id
_entity_poly.type
_entity_poly.pdbx_seq_one_letter_code
_entity_poly.pdbx_strand_id
1 'polypeptide(L)'
;MSTRIGFSGDSAVVVEEGPGRTGYVDPGAPVDGRLVTLPDGRTVKQVTPADFESLVTVRTLYLDSGDPVAGVDPLAGHLSSRRLVVHLREGIRDESVAVWFPGSPSDDQWEVDSSPTGDVLAAIDRAVAAAAPEGWHELLVECEAVGARLAVWSTVTMADGAKLHWAPPAIVGQWFHRMRAREYKPHRGVWHHKVYRFKPGQRPAHVQAPLNAAMMSEEDAADELRLMPRNLALAPERLLRLAVASEQSQRAYFAADEDYDGEPESVRLFDGVDESGKPIWYRPVLGTRERAAVSAYLRGAPVVLSARGVTVDQLDPDRTVPMGFHTDGRYVWPSAAAYYLDAHGVPPAMPLLEHIRAARHRLPADIPTLVLDRAAAVAMGRPWDEPAADALAEQVRRSLEPVIVEKRISPRFYSLFTARDRAWSILRVGDRYRVQWGLDQRTAVDFADVGQAVAHLTGQLFVNAEDLEFQLEEEIPAWQSPLAVLGDDPPVAAFAAVTTVMIENLDVDRYGGPDGNLVFRAGTPFEQRGLPPEFAQRPYHRYRISGAAWQVVAVTAAAGGVGYVLPESVGEYVRSGHLREISVADHPGLPPVTDAMRAEAARTPGGWVYCADPDADPQYFPDMPSAILLGGHRVGPDGRFTGETWVNDEYRPSPRRRGYPEPQTPFEQVLGYVAAGWLAHEWILAAAMESPFILESDGRGGLRIGVDANGRQFLVVYSSPRFVPPNAQNVQQADGRDLAKALAGLTLVVNPGGGFGIELPGDDLVLVAAGTPPA
;
A
#
# COMPACT_ATOMS: atom_id res chain seq x y z
N MET A 1 -16.28 -19.23 39.73
CA MET A 1 -15.73 -18.06 39.02
C MET A 1 -14.23 -18.08 39.20
N SER A 2 -13.46 -17.68 38.20
CA SER A 2 -12.01 -17.71 38.24
C SER A 2 -11.44 -16.32 38.01
N THR A 3 -10.41 -15.94 38.77
CA THR A 3 -9.83 -14.59 38.74
C THR A 3 -8.42 -14.67 38.19
N ARG A 4 -8.07 -13.79 37.23
CA ARG A 4 -6.68 -13.68 36.75
C ARG A 4 -5.87 -12.83 37.73
N ILE A 5 -4.75 -13.37 38.18
CA ILE A 5 -3.84 -12.74 39.13
C ILE A 5 -2.45 -12.68 38.51
N GLY A 6 -1.89 -11.47 38.44
CA GLY A 6 -0.50 -11.23 38.07
C GLY A 6 0.36 -11.02 39.31
N PHE A 7 1.56 -11.60 39.32
CA PHE A 7 2.52 -11.44 40.42
C PHE A 7 3.74 -10.62 39.97
N SER A 8 4.15 -9.65 40.77
CA SER A 8 5.35 -8.83 40.55
C SER A 8 6.00 -8.56 41.90
N GLY A 9 7.17 -9.17 42.15
CA GLY A 9 7.75 -9.21 43.49
C GLY A 9 6.72 -9.71 44.51
N ASP A 10 6.60 -9.06 45.66
CA ASP A 10 5.67 -9.50 46.71
C ASP A 10 4.24 -8.98 46.54
N SER A 11 3.93 -8.40 45.37
CA SER A 11 2.61 -7.90 45.02
C SER A 11 1.83 -8.90 44.18
N ALA A 12 0.54 -9.03 44.49
CA ALA A 12 -0.43 -9.78 43.69
C ALA A 12 -1.54 -8.82 43.27
N VAL A 13 -1.83 -8.76 41.97
CA VAL A 13 -2.82 -7.82 41.40
C VAL A 13 -3.84 -8.56 40.54
N VAL A 14 -5.10 -8.12 40.61
CA VAL A 14 -6.15 -8.60 39.70
C VAL A 14 -5.90 -8.04 38.31
N VAL A 15 -5.98 -8.89 37.29
CA VAL A 15 -5.78 -8.52 35.89
C VAL A 15 -7.10 -8.69 35.15
N GLU A 16 -7.66 -7.59 34.65
CA GLU A 16 -8.79 -7.60 33.73
C GLU A 16 -8.32 -8.03 32.34
N GLU A 17 -9.16 -8.72 31.58
CA GLU A 17 -8.83 -9.15 30.23
C GLU A 17 -8.84 -7.98 29.25
N GLY A 18 -7.78 -7.87 28.43
CA GLY A 18 -7.64 -6.86 27.39
C GLY A 18 -7.67 -7.47 25.99
N PRO A 19 -7.55 -6.63 24.94
CA PRO A 19 -7.48 -7.09 23.55
C PRO A 19 -6.20 -7.88 23.28
N GLY A 20 -6.30 -8.86 22.39
CA GLY A 20 -5.17 -9.74 22.04
C GLY A 20 -4.65 -10.47 23.27
N ARG A 21 -3.33 -10.45 23.48
CA ARG A 21 -2.66 -11.06 24.63
C ARG A 21 -2.45 -10.10 25.80
N THR A 22 -3.15 -8.96 25.82
CA THR A 22 -2.96 -7.94 26.85
C THR A 22 -3.96 -8.09 28.01
N GLY A 23 -3.63 -7.48 29.14
CA GLY A 23 -4.52 -7.31 30.29
C GLY A 23 -4.50 -5.87 30.77
N TYR A 24 -5.42 -5.56 31.67
CA TYR A 24 -5.51 -4.26 32.32
C TYR A 24 -5.38 -4.41 33.84
N VAL A 25 -4.60 -3.52 34.44
CA VAL A 25 -4.44 -3.40 35.89
C VAL A 25 -4.62 -1.96 36.33
N ASP A 26 -4.82 -1.76 37.64
CA ASP A 26 -4.88 -0.43 38.25
C ASP A 26 -3.63 0.41 37.89
N PRO A 27 -3.77 1.72 37.60
CA PRO A 27 -2.64 2.60 37.29
C PRO A 27 -1.52 2.62 38.36
N GLY A 28 -1.88 2.42 39.62
CA GLY A 28 -0.95 2.37 40.75
C GLY A 28 -0.29 1.00 40.96
N ALA A 29 -0.65 -0.01 40.17
CA ALA A 29 -0.09 -1.35 40.32
C ALA A 29 1.44 -1.34 40.11
N PRO A 30 2.21 -2.05 40.95
CA PRO A 30 3.68 -2.11 40.91
C PRO A 30 4.19 -3.07 39.83
N VAL A 31 3.76 -2.81 38.60
CA VAL A 31 4.07 -3.56 37.39
C VAL A 31 4.32 -2.54 36.27
N ASP A 32 5.32 -2.86 35.45
CA ASP A 32 5.63 -2.11 34.25
C ASP A 32 4.50 -2.29 33.23
N GLY A 33 4.12 -1.22 32.55
CA GLY A 33 3.00 -1.26 31.63
C GLY A 33 2.69 0.11 31.05
N ARG A 34 1.97 0.13 29.93
CA ARG A 34 1.60 1.36 29.23
C ARG A 34 0.32 1.93 29.82
N LEU A 35 0.34 3.19 30.26
CA LEU A 35 -0.90 3.88 30.64
C LEU A 35 -1.76 4.10 29.39
N VAL A 36 -3.01 3.65 29.45
CA VAL A 36 -4.01 3.82 28.40
C VAL A 36 -5.34 4.27 28.99
N THR A 37 -6.10 5.03 28.21
CA THR A 37 -7.47 5.40 28.54
C THR A 37 -8.41 4.51 27.75
N LEU A 38 -9.23 3.73 28.46
CA LEU A 38 -10.22 2.84 27.85
C LEU A 38 -11.40 3.65 27.27
N PRO A 39 -12.20 3.05 26.35
CA PRO A 39 -13.39 3.71 25.80
C PRO A 39 -14.43 4.15 26.84
N ASP A 40 -14.42 3.53 28.03
CA ASP A 40 -15.28 3.88 29.17
C ASP A 40 -14.75 5.06 30.01
N GLY A 41 -13.60 5.64 29.63
CA GLY A 41 -12.95 6.77 30.32
C GLY A 41 -12.04 6.36 31.48
N ARG A 42 -11.95 5.08 31.85
CA ARG A 42 -11.01 4.62 32.88
C ARG A 42 -9.58 4.73 32.37
N THR A 43 -8.70 5.28 33.21
CA THR A 43 -7.24 5.18 32.99
C THR A 43 -6.76 3.89 33.65
N VAL A 44 -6.08 3.05 32.89
CA VAL A 44 -5.53 1.76 33.35
C VAL A 44 -4.11 1.58 32.84
N LYS A 45 -3.35 0.66 33.44
CA LYS A 45 -2.11 0.16 32.84
C LYS A 45 -2.42 -1.06 31.98
N GLN A 46 -2.09 -0.99 30.69
CA GLN A 46 -2.07 -2.14 29.80
C GLN A 46 -0.77 -2.91 29.99
N VAL A 47 -0.89 -4.22 30.18
CA VAL A 47 0.18 -5.15 30.52
C VAL A 47 0.10 -6.39 29.64
N THR A 48 1.20 -7.12 29.54
CA THR A 48 1.36 -8.41 28.86
C THR A 48 1.76 -9.48 29.87
N PRO A 49 1.68 -10.79 29.53
CA PRO A 49 2.18 -11.85 30.40
C PRO A 49 3.66 -11.68 30.77
N ALA A 50 4.47 -11.07 29.88
CA ALA A 50 5.90 -10.85 30.09
C ALA A 50 6.22 -9.80 31.16
N ASP A 51 5.26 -8.93 31.51
CA ASP A 51 5.43 -7.92 32.56
C ASP A 51 5.36 -8.54 33.98
N PHE A 52 4.81 -9.74 34.11
CA PHE A 52 4.64 -10.45 35.39
C PHE A 52 5.67 -11.57 35.60
N GLU A 53 5.91 -11.92 36.88
CA GLU A 53 6.65 -13.12 37.28
C GLU A 53 5.87 -14.37 36.91
N SER A 54 4.58 -14.30 37.15
CA SER A 54 3.65 -15.27 36.66
C SER A 54 2.29 -14.62 36.55
N LEU A 55 1.56 -15.00 35.50
CA LEU A 55 0.17 -14.66 35.29
C LEU A 55 -0.63 -15.97 35.36
N VAL A 56 -1.58 -16.02 36.28
CA VAL A 56 -2.31 -17.26 36.58
C VAL A 56 -3.80 -17.00 36.73
N THR A 57 -4.57 -18.07 36.58
CA THR A 57 -5.97 -18.10 36.99
C THR A 57 -6.07 -18.76 38.36
N VAL A 58 -6.89 -18.18 39.22
CA VAL A 58 -7.06 -18.59 40.61
C VAL A 58 -8.51 -18.93 40.90
N ARG A 59 -8.75 -20.07 41.57
CA ARG A 59 -10.07 -20.57 41.95
C ARG A 59 -10.04 -21.11 43.38
N THR A 60 -11.08 -20.83 44.16
CA THR A 60 -11.29 -21.47 45.47
C THR A 60 -12.41 -22.50 45.34
N LEU A 61 -12.11 -23.75 45.65
CA LEU A 61 -13.03 -24.88 45.50
C LEU A 61 -13.21 -25.62 46.84
N TYR A 62 -14.33 -26.32 47.01
CA TYR A 62 -14.43 -27.35 48.05
C TYR A 62 -13.67 -28.61 47.60
N LEU A 63 -12.73 -29.12 48.41
CA LEU A 63 -11.83 -30.20 47.97
C LEU A 63 -12.58 -31.52 47.69
N ASP A 64 -13.63 -31.79 48.44
CA ASP A 64 -14.43 -33.01 48.36
C ASP A 64 -15.36 -33.07 47.14
N SER A 65 -15.94 -31.95 46.70
CA SER A 65 -16.83 -31.91 45.53
C SER A 65 -16.24 -31.25 44.29
N GLY A 66 -15.18 -30.45 44.42
CA GLY A 66 -14.64 -29.62 43.35
C GLY A 66 -15.48 -28.38 43.02
N ASP A 67 -16.58 -28.15 43.73
CA ASP A 67 -17.47 -27.02 43.47
C ASP A 67 -16.83 -25.68 43.86
N PRO A 68 -17.04 -24.61 43.09
CA PRO A 68 -16.51 -23.29 43.41
C PRO A 68 -17.15 -22.70 44.67
N VAL A 69 -16.32 -22.06 45.50
CA VAL A 69 -16.77 -21.24 46.63
C VAL A 69 -17.11 -19.84 46.11
N ALA A 70 -18.34 -19.38 46.31
CA ALA A 70 -18.81 -18.10 45.81
C ALA A 70 -18.29 -16.91 46.65
N GLY A 71 -18.02 -15.77 46.00
CA GLY A 71 -17.69 -14.51 46.66
C GLY A 71 -16.33 -14.47 47.36
N VAL A 72 -15.40 -15.36 47.00
CA VAL A 72 -14.05 -15.39 47.58
C VAL A 72 -13.15 -14.40 46.85
N ASP A 73 -12.55 -13.48 47.60
CA ASP A 73 -11.44 -12.67 47.12
C ASP A 73 -10.12 -13.46 47.22
N PRO A 74 -9.49 -13.82 46.09
CA PRO A 74 -8.23 -14.58 46.09
C PRO A 74 -7.07 -13.80 46.73
N LEU A 75 -7.14 -12.47 46.84
CA LEU A 75 -6.11 -11.66 47.50
C LEU A 75 -6.24 -11.65 49.02
N ALA A 76 -7.45 -11.85 49.57
CA ALA A 76 -7.70 -11.92 51.01
C ALA A 76 -7.68 -13.35 51.57
N GLY A 77 -7.86 -14.37 50.72
CA GLY A 77 -8.03 -15.75 51.15
C GLY A 77 -9.44 -16.04 51.70
N HIS A 78 -9.66 -17.25 52.20
CA HIS A 78 -10.96 -17.69 52.68
C HIS A 78 -10.85 -18.69 53.83
N LEU A 79 -11.69 -18.52 54.85
CA LEU A 79 -11.76 -19.40 56.01
C LEU A 79 -13.14 -20.08 56.08
N SER A 80 -13.15 -21.40 56.17
CA SER A 80 -14.34 -22.24 56.21
C SER A 80 -14.35 -23.09 57.48
N SER A 81 -15.46 -23.08 58.21
CA SER A 81 -15.64 -23.88 59.44
C SER A 81 -16.24 -25.27 59.19
N ARG A 82 -16.68 -25.58 57.96
CA ARG A 82 -17.48 -26.78 57.68
C ARG A 82 -16.82 -27.75 56.71
N ARG A 83 -16.27 -27.21 55.62
CA ARG A 83 -15.73 -28.02 54.51
C ARG A 83 -14.33 -27.57 54.18
N LEU A 84 -13.50 -28.53 53.81
CA LEU A 84 -12.14 -28.28 53.40
C LEU A 84 -12.12 -27.55 52.06
N VAL A 85 -11.41 -26.44 52.03
CA VAL A 85 -11.31 -25.55 50.86
C VAL A 85 -9.90 -25.62 50.30
N VAL A 86 -9.81 -25.62 48.97
CA VAL A 86 -8.55 -25.63 48.23
C VAL A 86 -8.45 -24.38 47.37
N HIS A 87 -7.27 -23.78 47.41
CA HIS A 87 -6.89 -22.71 46.51
C HIS A 87 -6.14 -23.30 45.33
N LEU A 88 -6.73 -23.23 44.15
CA LEU A 88 -6.19 -23.77 42.92
C LEU A 88 -5.64 -22.63 42.05
N ARG A 89 -4.36 -22.70 41.74
CA ARG A 89 -3.61 -21.83 40.83
C ARG A 89 -3.29 -22.59 39.56
N GLU A 90 -3.63 -22.02 38.41
CA GLU A 90 -3.36 -22.60 37.08
C GLU A 90 -2.69 -21.55 36.21
N GLY A 91 -1.53 -21.87 35.62
CA GLY A 91 -0.88 -20.96 34.67
C GLY A 91 -1.71 -20.77 33.42
N ILE A 92 -1.63 -19.57 32.83
CA ILE A 92 -2.27 -19.29 31.55
C ILE A 92 -1.36 -19.83 30.45
N ARG A 93 -1.86 -20.78 29.65
CA ARG A 93 -1.13 -21.34 28.53
C ARG A 93 -1.21 -20.42 27.33
N ASP A 94 -0.14 -20.44 26.55
CA ASP A 94 -0.14 -19.87 25.21
C ASP A 94 -0.62 -20.92 24.21
N GLU A 95 -1.87 -20.83 23.80
CA GLU A 95 -2.47 -21.77 22.84
C GLU A 95 -1.94 -21.58 21.40
N SER A 96 -1.25 -20.45 21.10
CA SER A 96 -0.65 -20.19 19.78
C SER A 96 0.69 -20.90 19.55
N VAL A 97 1.26 -21.51 20.59
CA VAL A 97 2.59 -22.12 20.51
C VAL A 97 2.42 -23.62 20.57
N ALA A 98 2.74 -24.31 19.47
CA ALA A 98 2.70 -25.76 19.42
C ALA A 98 3.60 -26.35 20.52
N VAL A 99 2.97 -27.08 21.44
CA VAL A 99 3.57 -27.53 22.68
C VAL A 99 4.24 -28.87 22.46
N TRP A 100 5.54 -28.83 22.14
CA TRP A 100 6.28 -30.05 21.85
C TRP A 100 7.06 -30.57 23.06
N PHE A 101 7.19 -31.90 23.16
CA PHE A 101 8.16 -32.52 24.07
C PHE A 101 9.54 -31.87 23.87
N PRO A 102 10.26 -31.44 24.93
CA PRO A 102 11.54 -30.78 24.77
C PRO A 102 12.51 -31.72 24.05
N GLY A 103 13.00 -31.31 22.88
CA GLY A 103 13.98 -32.07 22.10
C GLY A 103 15.40 -32.05 22.66
N SER A 104 15.61 -31.49 23.86
CA SER A 104 16.93 -31.37 24.45
C SER A 104 17.31 -32.66 25.20
N PRO A 105 18.41 -33.33 24.84
CA PRO A 105 18.85 -34.54 25.49
C PRO A 105 19.32 -34.23 26.91
N SER A 106 18.83 -35.01 27.89
CA SER A 106 19.16 -34.87 29.31
C SER A 106 20.66 -34.75 29.55
N ASP A 107 21.05 -33.87 30.46
CA ASP A 107 22.42 -33.84 30.97
C ASP A 107 22.65 -35.03 31.89
N ASP A 108 23.64 -35.86 31.57
CA ASP A 108 24.05 -37.01 32.39
C ASP A 108 24.93 -36.59 33.58
N GLN A 109 25.40 -35.33 33.61
CA GLN A 109 26.30 -34.79 34.62
C GLN A 109 25.76 -33.45 35.16
N TRP A 110 25.66 -33.34 36.49
CA TRP A 110 25.21 -32.13 37.19
C TRP A 110 26.25 -31.72 38.24
N GLU A 111 26.66 -30.46 38.23
CA GLU A 111 27.53 -29.86 39.26
C GLU A 111 26.77 -29.58 40.56
N VAL A 112 27.46 -29.72 41.69
CA VAL A 112 26.88 -29.73 43.04
C VAL A 112 26.19 -28.40 43.40
N ASP A 113 25.09 -28.59 44.14
CA ASP A 113 24.11 -27.65 44.69
C ASP A 113 24.68 -26.35 45.30
N SER A 114 24.08 -25.20 44.96
CA SER A 114 24.39 -23.93 45.65
C SER A 114 23.22 -22.93 45.77
N SER A 115 21.97 -23.26 45.41
CA SER A 115 20.87 -22.31 45.64
C SER A 115 20.38 -22.38 47.09
N PRO A 116 20.54 -21.32 47.91
CA PRO A 116 20.05 -21.32 49.27
C PRO A 116 18.52 -21.26 49.25
N THR A 117 17.86 -22.36 49.59
CA THR A 117 16.39 -22.39 49.74
C THR A 117 15.91 -21.74 51.04
N GLY A 118 16.83 -21.41 51.95
CA GLY A 118 16.56 -20.83 53.26
C GLY A 118 15.76 -19.53 53.20
N ASP A 119 16.11 -18.64 52.29
CA ASP A 119 15.48 -17.31 52.18
C ASP A 119 14.03 -17.40 51.72
N VAL A 120 13.73 -18.31 50.79
CA VAL A 120 12.35 -18.55 50.32
C VAL A 120 11.51 -19.20 51.41
N LEU A 121 12.08 -20.10 52.21
CA LEU A 121 11.34 -20.72 53.32
C LEU A 121 11.00 -19.67 54.40
N ALA A 122 11.92 -18.76 54.68
CA ALA A 122 11.68 -17.65 55.59
C ALA A 122 10.62 -16.68 55.04
N ALA A 123 10.59 -16.44 53.74
CA ALA A 123 9.55 -15.64 53.10
C ALA A 123 8.17 -16.32 53.12
N ILE A 124 8.10 -17.63 52.89
CA ILE A 124 6.86 -18.41 53.09
C ILE A 124 6.37 -18.27 54.53
N ASP A 125 7.26 -18.43 55.51
CA ASP A 125 6.91 -18.32 56.93
C ASP A 125 6.32 -16.94 57.26
N ARG A 126 6.95 -15.86 56.79
CA ARG A 126 6.43 -14.50 56.93
C ARG A 126 5.07 -14.31 56.24
N ALA A 127 4.94 -14.77 55.00
CA ALA A 127 3.69 -14.63 54.22
C ALA A 127 2.53 -15.41 54.87
N VAL A 128 2.79 -16.63 55.36
CA VAL A 128 1.81 -17.43 56.09
C VAL A 128 1.45 -16.77 57.42
N ALA A 129 2.44 -16.35 58.21
CA ALA A 129 2.19 -15.72 59.51
C ALA A 129 1.40 -14.41 59.39
N ALA A 130 1.66 -13.61 58.34
CA ALA A 130 0.94 -12.36 58.07
C ALA A 130 -0.51 -12.58 57.61
N ALA A 131 -0.78 -13.68 56.89
CA ALA A 131 -2.09 -13.99 56.32
C ALA A 131 -2.94 -14.95 57.17
N ALA A 132 -2.34 -15.61 58.15
CA ALA A 132 -3.00 -16.62 58.97
C ALA A 132 -4.17 -16.01 59.76
N PRO A 133 -5.26 -16.78 59.99
CA PRO A 133 -6.41 -16.31 60.76
C PRO A 133 -6.01 -15.84 62.17
N GLU A 134 -6.64 -14.77 62.67
CA GLU A 134 -6.39 -14.26 64.00
C GLU A 134 -6.62 -15.35 65.07
N GLY A 135 -5.64 -15.54 65.98
CA GLY A 135 -5.73 -16.55 67.03
C GLY A 135 -5.35 -17.98 66.61
N TRP A 136 -4.69 -18.17 65.46
CA TRP A 136 -4.14 -19.47 65.06
C TRP A 136 -3.04 -19.96 66.02
N HIS A 137 -2.99 -21.27 66.25
CA HIS A 137 -1.98 -21.95 67.08
C HIS A 137 -1.07 -22.87 66.25
N GLU A 138 -1.64 -23.61 65.30
CA GLU A 138 -0.91 -24.49 64.39
C GLU A 138 -1.59 -24.51 63.03
N LEU A 139 -0.78 -24.48 61.95
CA LEU A 139 -1.25 -24.58 60.58
C LEU A 139 -0.61 -25.79 59.90
N LEU A 140 -1.44 -26.67 59.35
CA LEU A 140 -1.01 -27.74 58.45
C LEU A 140 -1.38 -27.35 57.02
N VAL A 141 -0.39 -26.99 56.21
CA VAL A 141 -0.57 -26.57 54.82
C VAL A 141 -0.05 -27.67 53.90
N GLU A 142 -0.92 -28.15 53.03
CA GLU A 142 -0.58 -29.14 52.01
C GLU A 142 -0.50 -28.43 50.67
N CYS A 143 0.56 -28.73 49.92
CA CYS A 143 0.81 -28.16 48.61
C CYS A 143 1.09 -29.28 47.61
N GLU A 144 0.18 -29.44 46.65
CA GLU A 144 0.36 -30.29 45.48
C GLU A 144 0.60 -29.45 44.23
N ALA A 145 1.55 -29.85 43.40
CA ALA A 145 1.91 -29.11 42.20
C ALA A 145 2.41 -30.03 41.08
N VAL A 146 1.88 -29.78 39.87
CA VAL A 146 2.27 -30.45 38.62
C VAL A 146 2.18 -29.41 37.50
N GLY A 147 3.24 -29.25 36.71
CA GLY A 147 3.34 -28.23 35.68
C GLY A 147 3.10 -26.83 36.25
N ALA A 148 2.21 -26.09 35.58
CA ALA A 148 1.77 -24.77 36.01
C ALA A 148 0.64 -24.81 37.06
N ARG A 149 0.09 -25.99 37.36
CA ARG A 149 -0.99 -26.20 38.32
C ARG A 149 -0.43 -26.38 39.73
N LEU A 150 -1.00 -25.65 40.68
CA LEU A 150 -0.65 -25.71 42.09
C LEU A 150 -1.91 -25.61 42.96
N ALA A 151 -2.13 -26.58 43.81
CA ALA A 151 -3.23 -26.66 44.76
C ALA A 151 -2.68 -26.51 46.18
N VAL A 152 -3.24 -25.56 46.93
CA VAL A 152 -2.92 -25.35 48.36
C VAL A 152 -4.19 -25.47 49.18
N TRP A 153 -4.17 -26.35 50.16
CA TRP A 153 -5.23 -26.40 51.17
C TRP A 153 -4.59 -26.47 52.55
N SER A 154 -5.35 -26.05 53.56
CA SER A 154 -4.80 -26.09 54.91
C SER A 154 -5.87 -26.30 55.97
N THR A 155 -5.42 -26.85 57.09
CA THR A 155 -6.19 -26.94 58.33
C THR A 155 -5.51 -26.05 59.36
N VAL A 156 -6.26 -25.10 59.90
CA VAL A 156 -5.84 -24.25 61.01
C VAL A 156 -6.41 -24.80 62.30
N THR A 157 -5.55 -24.95 63.30
CA THR A 157 -5.95 -25.20 64.69
C THR A 157 -5.86 -23.88 65.44
N MET A 158 -6.99 -23.40 65.94
CA MET A 158 -7.12 -22.15 66.69
C MET A 158 -6.67 -22.34 68.14
N ALA A 159 -6.44 -21.24 68.86
CA ALA A 159 -6.04 -21.26 70.27
C ALA A 159 -7.06 -21.96 71.21
N ASP A 160 -8.35 -21.95 70.85
CA ASP A 160 -9.42 -22.65 71.56
C ASP A 160 -9.54 -24.15 71.20
N GLY A 161 -8.68 -24.63 70.30
CA GLY A 161 -8.67 -26.00 69.78
C GLY A 161 -9.61 -26.25 68.60
N ALA A 162 -10.38 -25.25 68.14
CA ALA A 162 -11.22 -25.38 66.97
C ALA A 162 -10.37 -25.64 65.71
N LYS A 163 -10.83 -26.55 64.85
CA LYS A 163 -10.20 -26.82 63.56
C LYS A 163 -11.03 -26.20 62.45
N LEU A 164 -10.41 -25.31 61.69
CA LEU A 164 -11.02 -24.66 60.53
C LEU A 164 -10.18 -24.96 59.29
N HIS A 165 -10.76 -24.70 58.11
CA HIS A 165 -10.11 -24.92 56.82
C HIS A 165 -9.83 -23.59 56.15
N TRP A 166 -8.58 -23.38 55.78
CA TRP A 166 -8.12 -22.09 55.27
C TRP A 166 -7.57 -22.26 53.85
N ALA A 167 -8.13 -21.50 52.92
CA ALA A 167 -7.55 -21.23 51.62
C ALA A 167 -6.75 -19.92 51.75
N PRO A 168 -5.42 -19.96 51.67
CA PRO A 168 -4.60 -18.77 51.91
C PRO A 168 -4.71 -17.77 50.76
N PRO A 169 -4.37 -16.49 50.95
CA PRO A 169 -4.19 -15.53 49.87
C PRO A 169 -3.32 -16.05 48.73
N ALA A 170 -3.58 -15.60 47.50
CA ALA A 170 -2.89 -16.05 46.29
C ALA A 170 -1.36 -15.91 46.37
N ILE A 171 -0.86 -14.88 47.07
CA ILE A 171 0.57 -14.65 47.28
C ILE A 171 1.25 -15.79 48.06
N VAL A 172 0.55 -16.46 48.98
CA VAL A 172 1.08 -17.63 49.70
C VAL A 172 1.30 -18.80 48.73
N GLY A 173 0.35 -19.03 47.81
CA GLY A 173 0.50 -20.00 46.73
C GLY A 173 1.68 -19.68 45.80
N GLN A 174 1.89 -18.39 45.50
CA GLN A 174 3.04 -17.94 44.72
C GLN A 174 4.37 -18.24 45.43
N TRP A 175 4.47 -18.06 46.74
CA TRP A 175 5.68 -18.41 47.49
C TRP A 175 5.99 -19.91 47.46
N PHE A 176 4.99 -20.79 47.50
CA PHE A 176 5.19 -22.22 47.28
C PHE A 176 5.64 -22.53 45.85
N HIS A 177 5.12 -21.82 44.85
CA HIS A 177 5.60 -21.93 43.47
C HIS A 177 7.08 -21.50 43.34
N ARG A 178 7.48 -20.40 43.97
CA ARG A 178 8.89 -19.94 44.03
C ARG A 178 9.80 -20.97 44.68
N MET A 179 9.37 -21.56 45.80
CA MET A 179 10.11 -22.64 46.47
C MET A 179 10.31 -23.83 45.52
N ARG A 180 9.26 -24.21 44.80
CA ARG A 180 9.32 -25.28 43.80
C ARG A 180 10.35 -24.97 42.70
N ALA A 181 10.36 -23.76 42.16
CA ALA A 181 11.36 -23.34 41.18
C ALA A 181 12.80 -23.39 41.72
N ARG A 182 13.02 -23.03 43.00
CA ARG A 182 14.35 -23.08 43.64
C ARG A 182 14.83 -24.49 43.97
N GLU A 183 13.93 -25.39 44.31
CA GLU A 183 14.26 -26.78 44.65
C GLU A 183 14.36 -27.72 43.43
N TYR A 184 13.90 -27.25 42.27
CA TYR A 184 14.01 -27.97 41.00
C TYR A 184 15.48 -28.20 40.61
N LYS A 185 15.75 -29.41 40.11
CA LYS A 185 17.05 -29.83 39.60
C LYS A 185 16.88 -30.51 38.23
N PRO A 186 17.58 -30.09 37.16
CA PRO A 186 17.40 -30.64 35.82
C PRO A 186 17.58 -32.16 35.67
N HIS A 187 18.35 -32.81 36.55
CA HIS A 187 18.54 -34.26 36.45
C HIS A 187 17.39 -35.07 37.07
N ARG A 188 16.79 -34.61 38.17
CA ARG A 188 15.78 -35.37 38.96
C ARG A 188 14.37 -34.77 38.92
N GLY A 189 14.23 -33.51 38.54
CA GLY A 189 13.00 -32.74 38.67
C GLY A 189 12.81 -32.13 40.06
N VAL A 190 11.56 -32.02 40.48
CA VAL A 190 11.13 -31.42 41.75
C VAL A 190 10.05 -32.28 42.41
N TRP A 191 9.75 -32.02 43.69
CA TRP A 191 8.62 -32.63 44.39
C TRP A 191 7.27 -32.25 43.76
N HIS A 192 6.27 -33.12 43.93
CA HIS A 192 4.89 -32.87 43.51
C HIS A 192 3.91 -32.69 44.68
N HIS A 193 4.25 -33.15 45.89
CA HIS A 193 3.43 -32.96 47.09
C HIS A 193 4.31 -32.74 48.33
N LYS A 194 4.10 -31.64 49.05
CA LYS A 194 4.74 -31.36 50.34
C LYS A 194 3.71 -30.91 51.38
N VAL A 195 3.91 -31.37 52.61
CA VAL A 195 3.12 -30.99 53.79
C VAL A 195 4.00 -30.14 54.70
N TYR A 196 3.54 -28.94 55.01
CA TYR A 196 4.21 -27.97 55.88
C TYR A 196 3.42 -27.79 57.17
N ARG A 197 4.14 -27.74 58.29
CA ARG A 197 3.61 -27.46 59.63
C ARG A 197 4.20 -26.16 60.13
N PHE A 198 3.35 -25.16 60.32
CA PHE A 198 3.71 -23.85 60.85
C PHE A 198 3.24 -23.71 62.30
N LYS A 199 4.07 -23.06 63.12
CA LYS A 199 3.75 -22.66 64.49
C LYS A 199 4.32 -21.26 64.73
N PRO A 200 3.62 -20.38 65.47
CA PRO A 200 4.12 -19.03 65.72
C PRO A 200 5.53 -19.05 66.33
N GLY A 201 6.45 -18.28 65.73
CA GLY A 201 7.83 -18.14 66.19
C GLY A 201 8.72 -19.38 66.02
N GLN A 202 8.28 -20.41 65.29
CA GLN A 202 9.07 -21.61 65.01
C GLN A 202 9.30 -21.77 63.51
N ARG A 203 10.49 -22.23 63.13
CA ARG A 203 10.79 -22.55 61.73
C ARG A 203 9.82 -23.65 61.24
N PRO A 204 9.21 -23.52 60.06
CA PRO A 204 8.26 -24.51 59.56
C PRO A 204 8.95 -25.86 59.33
N ALA A 205 8.33 -26.92 59.84
CA ALA A 205 8.70 -28.29 59.54
C ALA A 205 7.99 -28.75 58.27
N HIS A 206 8.62 -29.58 57.45
CA HIS A 206 8.00 -30.09 56.24
C HIS A 206 8.41 -31.53 55.92
N VAL A 207 7.53 -32.24 55.23
CA VAL A 207 7.78 -33.60 54.72
C VAL A 207 7.25 -33.71 53.29
N GLN A 208 7.91 -34.52 52.47
CA GLN A 208 7.40 -34.86 51.14
C GLN A 208 6.39 -36.00 51.27
N ALA A 209 5.22 -35.84 50.64
CA ALA A 209 4.16 -36.83 50.64
C ALA A 209 4.00 -37.45 49.23
N PRO A 210 3.36 -38.63 49.11
CA PRO A 210 2.99 -39.18 47.81
C PRO A 210 2.01 -38.25 47.08
N LEU A 211 2.15 -38.14 45.76
CA LEU A 211 1.23 -37.37 44.93
C LEU A 211 -0.12 -38.08 44.82
N ASN A 212 -1.22 -37.34 44.91
CA ASN A 212 -2.54 -37.84 44.55
C ASN A 212 -2.65 -38.08 43.03
N ALA A 213 -2.77 -39.35 42.61
CA ALA A 213 -2.83 -39.73 41.20
C ALA A 213 -4.06 -39.18 40.44
N ALA A 214 -5.12 -38.77 41.15
CA ALA A 214 -6.32 -38.16 40.57
C ALA A 214 -6.11 -36.68 40.16
N MET A 215 -5.04 -36.06 40.62
CA MET A 215 -4.77 -34.62 40.43
C MET A 215 -3.92 -34.29 39.19
N MET A 216 -3.43 -35.29 38.46
CA MET A 216 -2.58 -35.13 37.28
C MET A 216 -3.33 -35.53 36.02
N SER A 217 -3.68 -34.53 35.19
CA SER A 217 -4.18 -34.76 33.83
C SER A 217 -3.05 -35.08 32.85
N GLU A 218 -3.39 -35.49 31.62
CA GLU A 218 -2.43 -35.67 30.53
C GLU A 218 -1.69 -34.36 30.22
N GLU A 219 -2.41 -33.24 30.20
CA GLU A 219 -1.85 -31.94 29.92
C GLU A 219 -0.95 -31.41 31.05
N ASP A 220 -1.34 -31.62 32.32
CA ASP A 220 -0.49 -31.26 33.47
C ASP A 220 0.85 -32.02 33.43
N ALA A 221 0.80 -33.31 33.06
CA ALA A 221 2.00 -34.13 32.92
C ALA A 221 2.93 -33.64 31.80
N ALA A 222 2.37 -33.21 30.68
CA ALA A 222 3.13 -32.60 29.59
C ALA A 222 3.75 -31.26 30.02
N ASP A 223 2.98 -30.40 30.68
CA ASP A 223 3.46 -29.13 31.23
C ASP A 223 4.58 -29.32 32.26
N GLU A 224 4.50 -30.35 33.10
CA GLU A 224 5.54 -30.67 34.07
C GLU A 224 6.89 -30.92 33.39
N LEU A 225 6.91 -31.78 32.37
CA LEU A 225 8.14 -32.11 31.65
C LEU A 225 8.62 -30.95 30.75
N ARG A 226 7.72 -30.05 30.38
CA ARG A 226 8.01 -28.87 29.55
C ARG A 226 8.58 -27.71 30.36
N LEU A 227 7.96 -27.38 31.49
CA LEU A 227 8.37 -26.27 32.36
C LEU A 227 9.55 -26.67 33.25
N MET A 228 9.57 -27.92 33.70
CA MET A 228 10.59 -28.49 34.58
C MET A 228 11.15 -29.81 34.00
N PRO A 229 11.90 -29.73 32.88
CA PRO A 229 12.52 -30.89 32.24
C PRO A 229 13.31 -31.77 33.20
N ARG A 230 13.32 -33.08 32.96
CA ARG A 230 14.14 -33.99 33.76
C ARG A 230 14.71 -35.11 32.93
N ASN A 231 15.68 -35.84 33.49
CA ASN A 231 16.13 -37.08 32.86
C ASN A 231 14.95 -38.04 32.74
N LEU A 232 14.55 -38.36 31.50
CA LEU A 232 13.39 -39.20 31.23
C LEU A 232 13.59 -40.64 31.73
N ALA A 233 14.84 -41.12 31.86
CA ALA A 233 15.12 -42.41 32.47
C ALA A 233 14.83 -42.44 33.97
N LEU A 234 14.80 -41.27 34.63
CA LEU A 234 14.49 -41.12 36.05
C LEU A 234 13.07 -40.57 36.29
N ALA A 235 12.34 -40.24 35.23
CA ALA A 235 10.99 -39.72 35.35
C ALA A 235 10.01 -40.83 35.78
N PRO A 236 9.03 -40.53 36.66
CA PRO A 236 8.01 -41.50 37.02
C PRO A 236 7.25 -42.02 35.78
N GLU A 237 7.06 -43.34 35.68
CA GLU A 237 6.46 -43.97 34.50
C GLU A 237 5.08 -43.38 34.14
N ARG A 238 4.24 -43.11 35.15
CA ARG A 238 2.93 -42.49 34.96
C ARG A 238 3.03 -41.09 34.36
N LEU A 239 4.00 -40.29 34.81
CA LEU A 239 4.22 -38.93 34.31
C LEU A 239 4.58 -38.98 32.81
N LEU A 240 5.52 -39.85 32.44
CA LEU A 240 5.90 -40.06 31.04
C LEU A 240 4.73 -40.52 30.18
N ARG A 241 3.97 -41.52 30.66
CA ARG A 241 2.84 -42.08 29.92
C ARG A 241 1.76 -41.05 29.63
N LEU A 242 1.39 -40.25 30.62
CA LEU A 242 0.39 -39.18 30.50
C LEU A 242 0.88 -38.04 29.59
N ALA A 243 2.14 -37.64 29.71
CA ALA A 243 2.73 -36.61 28.85
C ALA A 243 2.78 -37.05 27.37
N VAL A 244 3.14 -38.30 27.11
CA VAL A 244 3.14 -38.86 25.74
C VAL A 244 1.72 -38.94 25.16
N ALA A 245 0.72 -39.29 25.98
CA ALA A 245 -0.68 -39.30 25.54
C ALA A 245 -1.18 -37.90 25.15
N SER A 246 -0.82 -36.88 25.94
CA SER A 246 -1.11 -35.47 25.63
C SER A 246 -0.47 -35.05 24.30
N GLU A 247 0.83 -35.33 24.12
CA GLU A 247 1.54 -34.97 22.89
C GLU A 247 0.95 -35.64 21.65
N GLN A 248 0.60 -36.93 21.75
CA GLN A 248 -0.04 -37.67 20.65
C GLN A 248 -1.40 -37.08 20.28
N SER A 249 -2.17 -36.65 21.28
CA SER A 249 -3.47 -36.02 21.06
C SER A 249 -3.32 -34.65 20.40
N GLN A 250 -2.37 -33.83 20.84
CA GLN A 250 -2.16 -32.48 20.28
C GLN A 250 -1.57 -32.51 18.85
N ARG A 251 -0.73 -33.48 18.52
CA ARG A 251 -0.22 -33.68 17.14
C ARG A 251 -1.31 -33.88 16.08
N ALA A 252 -2.51 -34.29 16.48
CA ALA A 252 -3.64 -34.47 15.57
C ALA A 252 -4.38 -33.16 15.27
N TYR A 253 -4.18 -32.10 16.07
CA TYR A 253 -4.97 -30.86 16.02
C TYR A 253 -4.19 -29.61 15.63
N PHE A 254 -2.87 -29.56 15.87
CA PHE A 254 -2.05 -28.40 15.51
C PHE A 254 -1.42 -28.56 14.13
N ALA A 255 -1.98 -27.85 13.15
CA ALA A 255 -1.22 -27.45 11.97
C ALA A 255 -0.12 -26.47 12.40
N ALA A 256 1.04 -26.50 11.74
CA ALA A 256 2.11 -25.54 12.02
C ALA A 256 1.58 -24.12 11.81
N ASP A 257 1.59 -23.31 12.87
CA ASP A 257 0.95 -22.00 12.81
C ASP A 257 1.74 -21.01 11.96
N GLU A 258 0.92 -20.14 11.40
CA GLU A 258 1.16 -19.01 10.51
C GLU A 258 2.11 -17.96 11.12
N ASP A 259 2.65 -17.09 10.27
CA ASP A 259 3.47 -15.94 10.65
C ASP A 259 2.79 -15.16 11.81
N TYR A 260 3.48 -14.98 12.94
CA TYR A 260 2.98 -14.20 14.09
C TYR A 260 2.69 -12.75 13.66
N ASP A 261 1.43 -12.33 13.73
CA ASP A 261 0.96 -11.00 13.34
C ASP A 261 0.91 -9.99 14.50
N GLY A 262 1.32 -10.40 15.70
CA GLY A 262 1.25 -9.58 16.92
C GLY A 262 2.39 -8.55 17.06
N GLU A 263 2.21 -7.61 17.98
CA GLU A 263 3.26 -6.67 18.37
C GLU A 263 4.37 -7.38 19.18
N PRO A 264 5.66 -7.09 18.93
CA PRO A 264 6.74 -7.65 19.74
C PRO A 264 6.59 -7.36 21.23
N GLU A 265 6.79 -8.39 22.07
CA GLU A 265 6.67 -8.30 23.53
C GLU A 265 8.04 -8.07 24.18
N SER A 266 8.18 -7.05 25.04
CA SER A 266 9.42 -6.83 25.81
C SER A 266 9.54 -7.83 26.96
N VAL A 267 10.77 -8.30 27.23
CA VAL A 267 11.05 -9.30 28.26
C VAL A 267 12.01 -8.73 29.31
N ARG A 268 11.56 -8.81 30.56
CA ARG A 268 12.35 -8.39 31.73
C ARG A 268 13.49 -9.34 32.05
N LEU A 269 14.63 -8.75 32.46
CA LEU A 269 15.81 -9.50 32.83
C LEU A 269 15.66 -10.23 34.18
N PHE A 270 15.11 -9.56 35.19
CA PHE A 270 14.87 -10.07 36.54
C PHE A 270 13.39 -10.09 36.87
N ASP A 271 12.99 -10.82 37.93
CA ASP A 271 11.58 -10.92 38.30
C ASP A 271 11.06 -9.81 39.20
N GLY A 272 11.98 -8.98 39.70
CA GLY A 272 11.73 -7.84 40.55
C GLY A 272 13.00 -7.45 41.28
N VAL A 273 12.82 -6.66 42.34
CA VAL A 273 13.87 -6.31 43.30
C VAL A 273 13.40 -6.65 44.71
N ASP A 274 14.33 -6.96 45.61
CA ASP A 274 14.02 -7.13 47.04
C ASP A 274 13.92 -5.77 47.77
N GLU A 275 13.64 -5.81 49.07
CA GLU A 275 13.54 -4.61 49.93
C GLU A 275 14.81 -3.75 49.94
N SER A 276 15.98 -4.32 49.60
CA SER A 276 17.26 -3.61 49.52
C SER A 276 17.53 -3.03 48.13
N GLY A 277 16.63 -3.26 47.16
CA GLY A 277 16.79 -2.86 45.77
C GLY A 277 17.65 -3.82 44.94
N LYS A 278 18.02 -5.00 45.47
CA LYS A 278 18.80 -6.00 44.74
C LYS A 278 17.89 -6.82 43.82
N PRO A 279 18.31 -7.14 42.58
CA PRO A 279 17.49 -7.93 41.68
C PRO A 279 17.26 -9.35 42.19
N ILE A 280 16.04 -9.84 41.99
CA ILE A 280 15.61 -11.20 42.36
C ILE A 280 14.96 -11.93 41.18
N TRP A 281 15.05 -13.25 41.19
CA TRP A 281 14.40 -14.12 40.20
C TRP A 281 13.99 -15.46 40.83
N TYR A 282 12.93 -16.08 40.33
CA TYR A 282 12.41 -17.36 40.82
C TYR A 282 12.08 -18.30 39.66
N ARG A 283 13.08 -18.54 38.80
CA ARG A 283 12.95 -19.31 37.56
C ARG A 283 13.65 -20.67 37.69
N PRO A 284 13.10 -21.75 37.11
CA PRO A 284 13.77 -23.05 37.07
C PRO A 284 15.14 -22.93 36.41
N VAL A 285 16.20 -23.41 37.08
CA VAL A 285 17.56 -23.38 36.53
C VAL A 285 17.70 -24.25 35.29
N LEU A 286 18.51 -23.83 34.31
CA LEU A 286 18.71 -24.62 33.09
C LEU A 286 19.83 -25.65 33.27
N GLY A 287 19.63 -26.83 32.65
CA GLY A 287 20.68 -27.82 32.44
C GLY A 287 21.83 -27.26 31.58
N THR A 288 23.00 -27.87 31.63
CA THR A 288 24.20 -27.47 30.89
C THR A 288 23.95 -27.36 29.38
N ARG A 289 23.38 -28.40 28.75
CA ARG A 289 23.11 -28.38 27.29
C ARG A 289 22.05 -27.36 26.92
N GLU A 290 20.97 -27.30 27.68
CA GLU A 290 19.89 -26.34 27.43
C GLU A 290 20.38 -24.90 27.62
N ARG A 291 21.18 -24.63 28.66
CA ARG A 291 21.81 -23.32 28.89
C ARG A 291 22.65 -22.90 27.70
N ALA A 292 23.47 -23.80 27.16
CA ALA A 292 24.28 -23.51 25.97
C ALA A 292 23.41 -23.20 24.74
N ALA A 293 22.34 -23.97 24.51
CA ALA A 293 21.42 -23.75 23.40
C ALA A 293 20.64 -22.42 23.53
N VAL A 294 20.14 -22.12 24.73
CA VAL A 294 19.45 -20.85 25.03
C VAL A 294 20.42 -19.67 24.91
N SER A 295 21.65 -19.77 25.43
CA SER A 295 22.66 -18.72 25.29
C SER A 295 22.99 -18.45 23.81
N ALA A 296 23.16 -19.51 23.00
CA ALA A 296 23.39 -19.38 21.56
C ALA A 296 22.20 -18.70 20.85
N TYR A 297 20.96 -19.04 21.20
CA TYR A 297 19.76 -18.39 20.67
C TYR A 297 19.75 -16.89 21.00
N LEU A 298 19.91 -16.53 22.28
CA LEU A 298 19.85 -15.15 22.75
C LEU A 298 20.93 -14.26 22.12
N ARG A 299 22.14 -14.81 21.89
CA ARG A 299 23.27 -14.10 21.27
C ARG A 299 23.15 -14.02 19.75
N GLY A 300 22.57 -15.05 19.12
CA GLY A 300 22.47 -15.16 17.66
C GLY A 300 21.36 -14.31 17.06
N ALA A 301 20.37 -13.90 17.86
CA ALA A 301 19.26 -13.07 17.40
C ALA A 301 19.72 -11.70 16.90
N PRO A 302 19.06 -11.10 15.89
CA PRO A 302 19.35 -9.74 15.44
C PRO A 302 19.29 -8.69 16.54
N VAL A 303 20.18 -7.70 16.47
CA VAL A 303 20.20 -6.52 17.37
C VAL A 303 19.37 -5.41 16.75
N VAL A 304 18.33 -4.96 17.45
CA VAL A 304 17.42 -3.89 16.98
C VAL A 304 17.74 -2.52 17.58
N LEU A 305 18.44 -2.50 18.71
CA LEU A 305 18.95 -1.29 19.32
C LEU A 305 20.34 -1.55 19.87
N SER A 306 21.34 -0.95 19.23
CA SER A 306 22.73 -1.00 19.70
C SER A 306 23.08 0.34 20.33
N ALA A 307 23.09 0.41 21.66
CA ALA A 307 23.75 1.52 22.33
C ALA A 307 25.27 1.24 22.34
N ARG A 308 26.11 2.20 21.95
CA ARG A 308 27.58 2.05 21.99
C ARG A 308 28.14 2.14 23.42
N GLY A 309 27.48 1.53 24.40
CA GLY A 309 27.77 1.65 25.82
C GLY A 309 27.67 0.34 26.60
N VAL A 310 28.19 0.37 27.82
CA VAL A 310 28.05 -0.70 28.82
C VAL A 310 27.40 -0.12 30.07
N THR A 311 26.70 -0.95 30.83
CA THR A 311 26.16 -0.60 32.15
C THR A 311 26.73 -1.53 33.22
N VAL A 312 26.56 -1.19 34.49
CA VAL A 312 27.05 -2.00 35.62
C VAL A 312 26.24 -3.30 35.71
N ASP A 313 26.92 -4.40 35.99
CA ASP A 313 26.29 -5.67 36.34
C ASP A 313 25.60 -5.55 37.71
N GLN A 314 24.29 -5.81 37.75
CA GLN A 314 23.44 -5.62 38.93
C GLN A 314 23.63 -6.72 39.99
N LEU A 315 24.30 -7.82 39.65
CA LEU A 315 24.63 -8.91 40.58
C LEU A 315 26.10 -8.91 41.00
N ASP A 316 26.98 -8.32 40.18
CA ASP A 316 28.41 -8.12 40.46
C ASP A 316 28.84 -6.69 40.06
N PRO A 317 28.73 -5.69 40.96
CA PRO A 317 28.98 -4.28 40.64
C PRO A 317 30.37 -3.95 40.09
N ASP A 318 31.35 -4.86 40.23
CA ASP A 318 32.71 -4.70 39.69
C ASP A 318 32.80 -5.04 38.18
N ARG A 319 31.72 -5.54 37.58
CA ARG A 319 31.64 -5.90 36.16
C ARG A 319 30.68 -5.01 35.39
N THR A 320 30.81 -5.06 34.07
CA THR A 320 29.93 -4.33 33.15
C THR A 320 29.34 -5.25 32.09
N VAL A 321 28.15 -4.87 31.60
CA VAL A 321 27.36 -5.63 30.62
C VAL A 321 26.97 -4.74 29.43
N PRO A 322 26.82 -5.31 28.23
CA PRO A 322 26.49 -4.54 27.02
C PRO A 322 25.10 -3.90 27.13
N MET A 323 24.98 -2.67 26.63
CA MET A 323 23.70 -2.00 26.45
C MET A 323 23.19 -2.23 25.02
N GLY A 324 22.09 -2.96 24.90
CA GLY A 324 21.44 -3.20 23.62
C GLY A 324 20.24 -4.12 23.77
N PHE A 325 19.50 -4.31 22.69
CA PHE A 325 18.34 -5.19 22.64
C PHE A 325 18.37 -6.07 21.40
N HIS A 326 18.02 -7.34 21.60
CA HIS A 326 17.83 -8.34 20.54
C HIS A 326 16.36 -8.67 20.38
N THR A 327 16.02 -9.24 19.22
CA THR A 327 14.69 -9.78 18.96
C THR A 327 14.72 -11.01 18.07
N ASP A 328 13.76 -11.91 18.26
CA ASP A 328 13.38 -12.96 17.29
C ASP A 328 12.11 -12.61 16.52
N GLY A 329 11.67 -11.35 16.58
CA GLY A 329 10.45 -10.86 15.95
C GLY A 329 9.21 -10.99 16.81
N ARG A 330 9.21 -11.87 17.81
CA ARG A 330 8.11 -11.98 18.79
C ARG A 330 8.45 -11.39 20.14
N TYR A 331 9.66 -11.63 20.63
CA TYR A 331 10.15 -11.11 21.90
C TYR A 331 11.30 -10.14 21.70
N VAL A 332 11.43 -9.17 22.61
CA VAL A 332 12.53 -8.21 22.68
C VAL A 332 13.20 -8.34 24.04
N TRP A 333 14.52 -8.57 24.07
CA TRP A 333 15.25 -8.74 25.35
C TRP A 333 16.56 -7.95 25.37
N PRO A 334 17.01 -7.53 26.57
CA PRO A 334 18.32 -6.90 26.71
C PRO A 334 19.46 -7.82 26.27
N SER A 335 20.47 -7.30 25.58
CA SER A 335 21.69 -8.03 25.19
C SER A 335 22.41 -8.67 26.38
N ALA A 336 22.24 -8.09 27.58
CA ALA A 336 22.80 -8.65 28.81
C ALA A 336 22.18 -10.00 29.22
N ALA A 337 21.01 -10.39 28.69
CA ALA A 337 20.32 -11.63 29.07
C ALA A 337 21.21 -12.88 28.91
N ALA A 338 21.94 -12.99 27.80
CA ALA A 338 22.89 -14.09 27.59
C ALA A 338 24.07 -14.04 28.58
N TYR A 339 24.58 -12.85 28.90
CA TYR A 339 25.63 -12.69 29.90
C TYR A 339 25.15 -13.15 31.28
N TYR A 340 23.96 -12.75 31.73
CA TYR A 340 23.43 -13.15 33.04
C TYR A 340 23.13 -14.64 33.12
N LEU A 341 22.71 -15.25 32.01
CA LEU A 341 22.55 -16.71 31.93
C LEU A 341 23.90 -17.43 32.10
N ASP A 342 24.93 -16.96 31.42
CA ASP A 342 26.23 -17.63 31.41
C ASP A 342 27.05 -17.36 32.69
N ALA A 343 27.09 -16.11 33.16
CA ALA A 343 27.90 -15.69 34.31
C ALA A 343 27.23 -15.96 35.66
N HIS A 344 25.91 -15.79 35.74
CA HIS A 344 25.15 -15.84 37.00
C HIS A 344 24.10 -16.96 37.05
N GLY A 345 23.93 -17.71 35.96
CA GLY A 345 22.94 -18.79 35.90
C GLY A 345 21.50 -18.31 35.94
N VAL A 346 21.24 -17.05 35.56
CA VAL A 346 19.89 -16.44 35.54
C VAL A 346 19.16 -16.87 34.26
N PRO A 347 18.12 -17.72 34.33
CA PRO A 347 17.35 -18.10 33.15
C PRO A 347 16.57 -16.91 32.58
N PRO A 348 16.29 -16.84 31.26
CA PRO A 348 15.34 -15.88 30.70
C PRO A 348 13.95 -16.01 31.33
N ALA A 349 13.11 -14.98 31.22
CA ALA A 349 11.74 -15.05 31.69
C ALA A 349 10.99 -16.21 31.01
N MET A 350 10.05 -16.82 31.73
CA MET A 350 9.37 -18.04 31.29
C MET A 350 8.72 -17.94 29.90
N PRO A 351 7.99 -16.85 29.54
CA PRO A 351 7.40 -16.73 28.21
C PRO A 351 8.42 -16.84 27.06
N LEU A 352 9.58 -16.18 27.20
CA LEU A 352 10.68 -16.26 26.23
C LEU A 352 11.31 -17.65 26.21
N LEU A 353 11.55 -18.26 27.37
CA LEU A 353 12.12 -19.61 27.45
C LEU A 353 11.19 -20.66 26.82
N GLU A 354 9.89 -20.56 27.06
CA GLU A 354 8.87 -21.42 26.46
C GLU A 354 8.84 -21.26 24.93
N HIS A 355 8.93 -20.02 24.44
CA HIS A 355 9.03 -19.73 23.01
C HIS A 355 10.29 -20.36 22.38
N ILE A 356 11.46 -20.16 23.00
CA ILE A 356 12.73 -20.74 22.53
C ILE A 356 12.65 -22.27 22.47
N ARG A 357 12.04 -22.91 23.48
CA ARG A 357 11.85 -24.37 23.52
C ARG A 357 10.93 -24.85 22.39
N ALA A 358 9.83 -24.14 22.14
CA ALA A 358 8.89 -24.46 21.08
C ALA A 358 9.54 -24.32 19.69
N ALA A 359 10.37 -23.29 19.49
CA ALA A 359 11.19 -23.07 18.30
C ALA A 359 12.39 -24.02 18.18
N ARG A 360 12.52 -25.02 19.07
CA ARG A 360 13.65 -25.97 19.11
C ARG A 360 15.01 -25.29 19.23
N HIS A 361 15.08 -24.15 19.92
CA HIS A 361 16.29 -23.32 20.05
C HIS A 361 16.86 -22.85 18.71
N ARG A 362 16.02 -22.72 17.67
CA ARG A 362 16.39 -22.17 16.37
C ARG A 362 15.75 -20.82 16.17
N LEU A 363 16.56 -19.85 15.77
CA LEU A 363 16.05 -18.54 15.37
C LEU A 363 15.21 -18.65 14.09
N PRO A 364 14.25 -17.74 13.89
CA PRO A 364 13.58 -17.60 12.61
C PRO A 364 14.57 -17.44 11.46
N ALA A 365 14.25 -18.00 10.30
CA ALA A 365 15.10 -17.91 9.12
C ALA A 365 15.23 -16.47 8.62
N ASP A 366 14.14 -15.72 8.70
CA ASP A 366 14.08 -14.30 8.40
C ASP A 366 13.10 -13.58 9.35
N ILE A 367 13.32 -12.28 9.52
CA ILE A 367 12.45 -11.40 10.31
C ILE A 367 12.16 -10.18 9.43
N PRO A 368 10.88 -9.85 9.16
CA PRO A 368 10.54 -8.67 8.38
C PRO A 368 11.14 -7.38 8.96
N THR A 369 11.62 -6.48 8.09
CA THR A 369 12.24 -5.20 8.52
C THR A 369 11.28 -4.40 9.41
N LEU A 370 9.98 -4.44 9.08
CA LEU A 370 8.94 -3.76 9.85
C LEU A 370 8.80 -4.30 11.28
N VAL A 371 9.00 -5.60 11.47
CA VAL A 371 9.00 -6.24 12.79
C VAL A 371 10.24 -5.79 13.58
N LEU A 372 11.40 -5.68 12.93
CA LEU A 372 12.62 -5.15 13.57
C LEU A 372 12.45 -3.70 14.01
N ASP A 373 11.80 -2.86 13.20
CA ASP A 373 11.53 -1.46 13.53
C ASP A 373 10.53 -1.34 14.70
N ARG A 374 9.50 -2.19 14.72
CA ARG A 374 8.57 -2.31 15.87
C ARG A 374 9.30 -2.75 17.13
N ALA A 375 10.14 -3.77 17.05
CA ALA A 375 10.94 -4.23 18.18
C ALA A 375 11.89 -3.13 18.70
N ALA A 376 12.47 -2.32 17.82
CA ALA A 376 13.27 -1.16 18.22
C ALA A 376 12.42 -0.10 18.94
N ALA A 377 11.19 0.16 18.48
CA ALA A 377 10.26 1.06 19.15
C ALA A 377 9.88 0.56 20.57
N VAL A 378 9.60 -0.73 20.70
CA VAL A 378 9.34 -1.40 21.99
C VAL A 378 10.55 -1.27 22.92
N ALA A 379 11.76 -1.53 22.43
CA ALA A 379 13.00 -1.35 23.20
C ALA A 379 13.22 0.09 23.69
N MET A 380 12.75 1.08 22.93
CA MET A 380 12.80 2.50 23.31
C MET A 380 11.62 2.95 24.20
N GLY A 381 10.63 2.10 24.44
CA GLY A 381 9.41 2.46 25.17
C GLY A 381 8.55 3.49 24.43
N ARG A 382 8.63 3.55 23.09
CA ARG A 382 7.85 4.47 22.25
C ARG A 382 6.75 3.72 21.49
N PRO A 383 5.61 4.35 21.17
CA PRO A 383 4.59 3.73 20.34
C PRO A 383 5.09 3.49 18.92
N TRP A 384 4.51 2.49 18.25
CA TRP A 384 4.73 2.24 16.83
C TRP A 384 4.09 3.35 15.98
N ASP A 385 4.79 3.78 14.92
CA ASP A 385 4.36 4.84 13.99
C ASP A 385 4.12 4.23 12.61
N GLU A 386 2.90 3.72 12.43
CA GLU A 386 2.44 3.11 11.18
C GLU A 386 2.52 4.08 9.97
N PRO A 387 2.07 5.36 10.07
CA PRO A 387 2.24 6.33 8.99
C PRO A 387 3.68 6.58 8.56
N ALA A 388 4.64 6.58 9.50
CA ALA A 388 6.05 6.75 9.15
C ALA A 388 6.59 5.57 8.33
N ALA A 389 6.16 4.35 8.64
CA ALA A 389 6.52 3.16 7.87
C ALA A 389 5.94 3.19 6.44
N ASP A 390 4.67 3.59 6.30
CA ASP A 390 4.05 3.78 4.98
C ASP A 390 4.76 4.86 4.16
N ALA A 391 5.14 5.98 4.79
CA ALA A 391 5.90 7.04 4.12
C ALA A 391 7.28 6.57 3.65
N LEU A 392 7.97 5.73 4.42
CA LEU A 392 9.24 5.13 4.00
C LEU A 392 9.04 4.16 2.84
N ALA A 393 8.02 3.30 2.89
CA ALA A 393 7.70 2.39 1.78
C ALA A 393 7.42 3.16 0.49
N GLU A 394 6.66 4.26 0.59
CA GLU A 394 6.38 5.16 -0.52
C GLU A 394 7.64 5.86 -1.04
N GLN A 395 8.55 6.28 -0.15
CA GLN A 395 9.85 6.84 -0.54
C GLN A 395 10.71 5.82 -1.30
N VAL A 396 10.80 4.57 -0.82
CA VAL A 396 11.57 3.51 -1.48
C VAL A 396 10.96 3.17 -2.84
N ARG A 397 9.63 3.13 -2.94
CA ARG A 397 8.89 2.93 -4.19
C ARG A 397 9.28 3.95 -5.27
N ARG A 398 9.62 5.21 -4.92
CA ARG A 398 10.06 6.22 -5.90
C ARG A 398 11.31 5.83 -6.67
N SER A 399 12.12 4.88 -6.17
CA SER A 399 13.25 4.32 -6.92
C SER A 399 12.84 3.54 -8.18
N LEU A 400 11.55 3.18 -8.34
CA LEU A 400 10.99 2.58 -9.56
C LEU A 400 10.81 3.60 -10.69
N GLU A 401 10.62 4.88 -10.36
CA GLU A 401 10.20 5.92 -11.31
C GLU A 401 11.18 6.08 -12.48
N PRO A 402 12.52 6.10 -12.27
CA PRO A 402 13.46 6.20 -13.39
C PRO A 402 13.31 5.06 -14.41
N VAL A 403 13.10 3.81 -13.95
CA VAL A 403 12.96 2.65 -14.83
C VAL A 403 11.63 2.70 -15.58
N ILE A 404 10.54 3.07 -14.90
CA ILE A 404 9.22 3.21 -15.52
C ILE A 404 9.25 4.28 -16.63
N VAL A 405 9.90 5.42 -16.37
CA VAL A 405 10.01 6.52 -17.34
C VAL A 405 10.96 6.16 -18.49
N GLU A 406 12.18 5.70 -18.19
CA GLU A 406 13.19 5.37 -19.20
C GLU A 406 12.72 4.25 -20.14
N LYS A 407 12.07 3.22 -19.59
CA LYS A 407 11.55 2.07 -20.35
C LYS A 407 10.11 2.27 -20.82
N ARG A 408 9.50 3.43 -20.55
CA ARG A 408 8.17 3.80 -21.03
C ARG A 408 7.10 2.76 -20.69
N ILE A 409 7.16 2.20 -19.48
CA ILE A 409 6.30 1.09 -19.03
C ILE A 409 4.86 1.55 -18.82
N SER A 410 3.89 0.98 -19.54
CA SER A 410 2.47 1.29 -19.42
C SER A 410 1.95 1.17 -17.97
N PRO A 411 1.15 2.15 -17.51
CA PRO A 411 0.40 2.07 -16.25
C PRO A 411 -0.53 0.86 -16.14
N ARG A 412 -0.89 0.22 -17.26
CA ARG A 412 -1.74 -0.98 -17.27
C ARG A 412 -1.03 -2.19 -16.69
N PHE A 413 0.29 -2.23 -16.79
CA PHE A 413 1.10 -3.40 -16.45
C PHE A 413 1.83 -3.32 -15.12
N TYR A 414 1.62 -2.25 -14.34
CA TYR A 414 2.06 -2.21 -12.96
C TYR A 414 0.98 -1.67 -12.03
N SER A 415 1.07 -2.03 -10.75
CA SER A 415 0.27 -1.44 -9.69
C SER A 415 1.05 -1.39 -8.39
N LEU A 416 0.87 -0.32 -7.63
CA LEU A 416 1.67 -0.02 -6.46
C LEU A 416 0.76 -0.06 -5.23
N PHE A 417 1.01 -1.03 -4.36
CA PHE A 417 0.24 -1.35 -3.14
C PHE A 417 -1.22 -1.74 -3.37
N THR A 418 -1.62 -1.99 -4.62
CA THR A 418 -2.95 -2.50 -4.99
C THR A 418 -2.82 -3.70 -5.91
N ALA A 419 -3.64 -4.71 -5.69
CA ALA A 419 -3.67 -5.88 -6.57
C ALA A 419 -4.41 -5.51 -7.87
N ARG A 420 -3.82 -5.83 -9.01
CA ARG A 420 -4.41 -5.55 -10.32
C ARG A 420 -4.21 -6.75 -11.23
N ASP A 421 -5.28 -7.13 -11.92
CA ASP A 421 -5.20 -8.19 -12.91
C ASP A 421 -4.33 -7.77 -14.10
N ARG A 422 -3.57 -8.74 -14.66
CA ARG A 422 -2.64 -8.55 -15.78
C ARG A 422 -1.61 -7.42 -15.59
N ALA A 423 -1.17 -7.22 -14.35
CA ALA A 423 -0.15 -6.24 -14.00
C ALA A 423 0.81 -6.79 -12.96
N TRP A 424 2.06 -6.32 -12.97
CA TRP A 424 2.98 -6.53 -11.86
C TRP A 424 2.55 -5.65 -10.67
N SER A 425 2.10 -6.29 -9.60
CA SER A 425 1.70 -5.62 -8.36
C SER A 425 2.73 -5.83 -7.28
N ILE A 426 3.11 -4.76 -6.58
CA ILE A 426 3.71 -4.85 -5.24
C ILE A 426 2.61 -4.58 -4.21
N LEU A 427 2.48 -5.43 -3.19
CA LEU A 427 1.44 -5.38 -2.16
C LEU A 427 2.08 -5.41 -0.78
N ARG A 428 1.44 -4.74 0.18
CA ARG A 428 1.74 -4.94 1.60
C ARG A 428 0.80 -6.03 2.13
N VAL A 429 1.36 -7.13 2.63
CA VAL A 429 0.63 -8.28 3.17
C VAL A 429 1.10 -8.49 4.60
N GLY A 430 0.35 -7.94 5.56
CA GLY A 430 0.79 -7.84 6.95
C GLY A 430 2.12 -7.09 7.05
N ASP A 431 3.13 -7.77 7.57
CA ASP A 431 4.48 -7.24 7.77
C ASP A 431 5.44 -7.45 6.61
N ARG A 432 4.97 -8.09 5.54
CA ARG A 432 5.78 -8.44 4.37
C ARG A 432 5.30 -7.69 3.13
N TYR A 433 6.15 -7.71 2.11
CA TYR A 433 5.85 -7.17 0.80
C TYR A 433 5.79 -8.29 -0.22
N ARG A 434 4.71 -8.35 -0.98
CA ARG A 434 4.50 -9.36 -2.02
C ARG A 434 4.64 -8.72 -3.38
N VAL A 435 5.42 -9.33 -4.27
CA VAL A 435 5.42 -8.98 -5.70
C VAL A 435 4.80 -10.13 -6.48
N GLN A 436 3.83 -9.82 -7.34
CA GLN A 436 3.11 -10.84 -8.11
C GLN A 436 2.66 -10.30 -9.47
N TRP A 437 2.40 -11.20 -10.41
CA TRP A 437 1.77 -10.87 -11.69
C TRP A 437 0.28 -11.22 -11.66
N GLY A 438 -0.56 -10.22 -11.95
CA GLY A 438 -2.00 -10.36 -11.95
C GLY A 438 -2.55 -10.71 -10.56
N LEU A 439 -3.61 -11.52 -10.55
CA LEU A 439 -4.24 -12.01 -9.32
C LEU A 439 -3.81 -13.44 -8.96
N ASP A 440 -2.87 -14.04 -9.70
CA ASP A 440 -2.42 -15.42 -9.49
C ASP A 440 -1.35 -15.51 -8.39
N GLN A 441 -1.72 -16.12 -7.26
CA GLN A 441 -0.83 -16.34 -6.12
C GLN A 441 0.37 -17.25 -6.44
N ARG A 442 0.34 -18.04 -7.52
CA ARG A 442 1.49 -18.89 -7.89
C ARG A 442 2.70 -18.10 -8.36
N THR A 443 2.49 -16.86 -8.79
CA THR A 443 3.56 -15.94 -9.20
C THR A 443 4.05 -15.06 -8.04
N ALA A 444 3.41 -15.17 -6.87
CA ALA A 444 3.74 -14.35 -5.73
C ALA A 444 5.11 -14.71 -5.15
N VAL A 445 5.92 -13.69 -4.93
CA VAL A 445 7.17 -13.76 -4.20
C VAL A 445 7.08 -12.79 -3.03
N ASP A 446 7.30 -13.31 -1.82
CA ASP A 446 7.22 -12.54 -0.58
C ASP A 446 8.62 -12.10 -0.12
N PHE A 447 8.69 -10.87 0.38
CA PHE A 447 9.91 -10.21 0.83
C PHE A 447 9.71 -9.63 2.23
N ALA A 448 10.72 -9.80 3.07
CA ALA A 448 10.82 -9.19 4.40
C ALA A 448 11.07 -7.66 4.36
N ASP A 449 11.58 -7.16 3.24
CA ASP A 449 12.05 -5.78 3.07
C ASP A 449 11.45 -5.13 1.81
N VAL A 450 10.99 -3.89 1.93
CA VAL A 450 10.39 -3.14 0.81
C VAL A 450 11.41 -2.83 -0.29
N GLY A 451 12.66 -2.58 0.07
CA GLY A 451 13.74 -2.33 -0.89
C GLY A 451 14.02 -3.54 -1.76
N GLN A 452 14.03 -4.74 -1.17
CA GLN A 452 14.17 -6.00 -1.91
C GLN A 452 12.98 -6.27 -2.83
N ALA A 453 11.75 -6.05 -2.34
CA ALA A 453 10.54 -6.19 -3.15
C ALA A 453 10.55 -5.23 -4.34
N VAL A 454 10.89 -3.96 -4.09
CA VAL A 454 11.02 -2.94 -5.13
C VAL A 454 12.11 -3.31 -6.12
N ALA A 455 13.29 -3.75 -5.68
CA ALA A 455 14.35 -4.20 -6.58
C ALA A 455 13.92 -5.39 -7.45
N HIS A 456 13.17 -6.34 -6.90
CA HIS A 456 12.60 -7.45 -7.68
C HIS A 456 11.62 -6.96 -8.73
N LEU A 457 10.68 -6.08 -8.35
CA LEU A 457 9.72 -5.47 -9.27
C LEU A 457 10.44 -4.69 -10.38
N THR A 458 11.44 -3.87 -10.04
CA THR A 458 12.28 -3.17 -11.01
C THR A 458 12.89 -4.12 -12.03
N GLY A 459 13.43 -5.25 -11.56
CA GLY A 459 13.97 -6.31 -12.43
C GLY A 459 12.92 -6.89 -13.38
N GLN A 460 11.72 -7.19 -12.88
CA GLN A 460 10.62 -7.69 -13.70
C GLN A 460 10.18 -6.70 -14.78
N LEU A 461 10.05 -5.41 -14.42
CA LEU A 461 9.66 -4.37 -15.37
C LEU A 461 10.75 -4.14 -16.42
N PHE A 462 12.02 -4.16 -16.01
CA PHE A 462 13.14 -3.95 -16.93
C PHE A 462 13.30 -5.09 -17.94
N VAL A 463 13.24 -6.35 -17.48
CA VAL A 463 13.44 -7.52 -18.35
C VAL A 463 12.32 -7.68 -19.38
N ASN A 464 11.09 -7.31 -19.02
CA ASN A 464 9.94 -7.46 -19.90
C ASN A 464 9.55 -6.14 -20.60
N ALA A 465 10.40 -5.11 -20.56
CA ALA A 465 10.06 -3.75 -20.96
C ALA A 465 9.41 -3.64 -22.35
N GLU A 466 9.88 -4.40 -23.34
CA GLU A 466 9.35 -4.38 -24.72
C GLU A 466 7.86 -4.75 -24.79
N ASP A 467 7.42 -5.74 -23.99
CA ASP A 467 6.02 -6.17 -23.95
C ASP A 467 5.13 -5.26 -23.09
N LEU A 468 5.76 -4.41 -22.26
CA LEU A 468 5.09 -3.57 -21.29
C LEU A 468 5.05 -2.09 -21.68
N GLU A 469 5.59 -1.71 -22.83
CA GLU A 469 5.63 -0.31 -23.27
C GLU A 469 4.21 0.27 -23.46
N PHE A 470 4.00 1.53 -23.10
CA PHE A 470 2.74 2.21 -23.38
C PHE A 470 2.49 2.39 -24.88
N GLN A 471 1.23 2.24 -25.27
CA GLN A 471 0.80 2.41 -26.65
C GLN A 471 0.64 3.89 -27.00
N LEU A 472 0.68 4.21 -28.30
CA LEU A 472 0.30 5.55 -28.76
C LEU A 472 -1.13 5.85 -28.32
N GLU A 473 -1.37 7.10 -27.94
CA GLU A 473 -2.65 7.62 -27.42
C GLU A 473 -3.09 7.05 -26.06
N GLU A 474 -2.27 6.18 -25.44
CA GLU A 474 -2.51 5.73 -24.07
C GLU A 474 -2.29 6.86 -23.08
N GLU A 475 -3.23 7.03 -22.15
CA GLU A 475 -3.12 8.00 -21.07
C GLU A 475 -2.10 7.54 -20.02
N ILE A 476 -1.14 8.41 -19.73
CA ILE A 476 -0.09 8.19 -18.74
C ILE A 476 -0.19 9.22 -17.61
N PRO A 477 0.21 8.87 -16.38
CA PRO A 477 0.36 9.85 -15.30
C PRO A 477 1.35 10.95 -15.67
N ALA A 478 1.10 12.19 -15.25
CA ALA A 478 1.97 13.32 -15.57
C ALA A 478 3.43 13.14 -15.09
N TRP A 479 3.66 12.50 -13.95
CA TRP A 479 5.00 12.20 -13.44
C TRP A 479 5.78 11.22 -14.34
N GLN A 480 5.07 10.45 -15.16
CA GLN A 480 5.64 9.48 -16.10
C GLN A 480 5.97 10.11 -17.47
N SER A 481 5.58 11.36 -17.70
CA SER A 481 5.87 12.05 -18.97
C SER A 481 7.36 11.99 -19.30
N PRO A 482 7.76 11.47 -20.47
CA PRO A 482 9.17 11.42 -20.87
C PRO A 482 9.71 12.82 -21.23
N LEU A 483 8.83 13.80 -21.44
CA LEU A 483 9.18 15.17 -21.78
C LEU A 483 8.75 16.14 -20.67
N ALA A 484 9.62 17.09 -20.35
CA ALA A 484 9.31 18.23 -19.49
C ALA A 484 8.97 19.46 -20.34
N VAL A 485 8.10 20.32 -19.81
CA VAL A 485 7.83 21.63 -20.41
C VAL A 485 9.01 22.57 -20.10
N LEU A 486 9.51 23.25 -21.13
CA LEU A 486 10.62 24.21 -21.07
C LEU A 486 10.08 25.64 -20.99
N GLY A 487 10.89 26.54 -20.42
CA GLY A 487 10.53 27.95 -20.25
C GLY A 487 9.61 28.16 -19.04
N ASP A 488 8.69 29.11 -19.16
CA ASP A 488 7.78 29.53 -18.08
C ASP A 488 6.34 29.07 -18.28
N ASP A 489 6.10 28.12 -19.19
CA ASP A 489 4.79 27.53 -19.40
C ASP A 489 4.38 26.56 -18.27
N PRO A 490 3.08 26.29 -18.12
CA PRO A 490 2.60 25.30 -17.15
C PRO A 490 3.22 23.92 -17.36
N PRO A 491 3.64 23.21 -16.29
CA PRO A 491 4.20 21.87 -16.40
C PRO A 491 3.12 20.87 -16.85
N VAL A 492 3.54 19.69 -17.34
CA VAL A 492 2.64 18.61 -17.77
C VAL A 492 1.58 18.25 -16.71
N ALA A 493 1.95 18.32 -15.42
CA ALA A 493 1.04 18.06 -14.30
C ALA A 493 -0.11 19.08 -14.13
N ALA A 494 -0.08 20.21 -14.85
CA ALA A 494 -1.16 21.20 -14.87
C ALA A 494 -2.32 20.84 -15.81
N PHE A 495 -2.14 19.82 -16.65
CA PHE A 495 -3.12 19.40 -17.66
C PHE A 495 -3.94 18.19 -17.18
N ALA A 496 -5.13 18.02 -17.76
CA ALA A 496 -6.10 17.01 -17.32
C ALA A 496 -5.76 15.60 -17.81
N ALA A 497 -5.17 15.46 -19.00
CA ALA A 497 -4.70 14.19 -19.53
C ALA A 497 -3.37 14.36 -20.26
N VAL A 498 -2.57 13.30 -20.25
CA VAL A 498 -1.23 13.25 -20.86
C VAL A 498 -1.16 11.97 -21.68
N THR A 499 -0.87 12.08 -22.97
CA THR A 499 -0.73 10.93 -23.87
C THR A 499 0.51 11.10 -24.73
N THR A 500 0.95 10.03 -25.39
CA THR A 500 2.01 10.12 -26.41
C THR A 500 1.42 9.91 -27.78
N VAL A 501 1.70 10.82 -28.71
CA VAL A 501 1.08 10.81 -30.05
C VAL A 501 2.12 10.97 -31.14
N MET A 502 1.76 10.55 -32.35
CA MET A 502 2.51 10.86 -33.57
C MET A 502 1.87 12.07 -34.25
N ILE A 503 2.65 13.13 -34.48
CA ILE A 503 2.21 14.29 -35.26
C ILE A 503 3.07 14.44 -36.51
N GLU A 504 2.45 14.76 -37.64
CA GLU A 504 3.14 15.00 -38.89
C GLU A 504 2.41 16.10 -39.64
N ASN A 505 3.15 16.96 -40.33
CA ASN A 505 2.59 18.02 -41.17
C ASN A 505 1.45 18.74 -40.45
N LEU A 506 1.71 19.31 -39.27
CA LEU A 506 0.69 19.92 -38.40
C LEU A 506 0.96 21.41 -38.22
N ASP A 507 -0.08 22.23 -38.33
CA ASP A 507 0.00 23.64 -37.92
C ASP A 507 -0.21 23.74 -36.42
N VAL A 508 0.72 24.43 -35.78
CA VAL A 508 0.70 24.71 -34.34
C VAL A 508 0.87 26.20 -34.08
N ASP A 509 0.38 26.67 -32.95
CA ASP A 509 0.56 28.05 -32.51
C ASP A 509 0.91 28.15 -31.02
N ARG A 510 1.44 29.31 -30.63
CA ARG A 510 1.94 29.55 -29.26
C ARG A 510 1.81 31.02 -28.89
N TYR A 511 1.44 31.27 -27.63
CA TYR A 511 1.53 32.57 -26.98
C TYR A 511 2.77 32.60 -26.09
N GLY A 512 3.89 33.10 -26.59
CA GLY A 512 5.17 33.08 -25.89
C GLY A 512 6.39 33.06 -26.80
N GLY A 513 7.56 33.31 -26.22
CA GLY A 513 8.83 33.32 -26.94
C GLY A 513 9.34 31.94 -27.38
N PRO A 514 10.46 31.90 -28.11
CA PRO A 514 11.01 30.68 -28.73
C PRO A 514 11.67 29.71 -27.73
N ASP A 515 11.89 30.10 -26.48
CA ASP A 515 12.58 29.28 -25.47
C ASP A 515 11.71 28.14 -24.91
N GLY A 516 10.38 28.22 -25.06
CA GLY A 516 9.47 27.16 -24.64
C GLY A 516 9.26 26.08 -25.71
N ASN A 517 8.71 24.95 -25.30
CA ASN A 517 8.45 23.79 -26.16
C ASN A 517 6.98 23.35 -26.19
N LEU A 518 6.09 24.04 -25.48
CA LEU A 518 4.65 23.77 -25.49
C LEU A 518 3.96 24.53 -26.63
N VAL A 519 3.35 23.82 -27.57
CA VAL A 519 2.61 24.42 -28.68
C VAL A 519 1.19 23.85 -28.73
N PHE A 520 0.21 24.61 -29.18
CA PHE A 520 -1.17 24.12 -29.31
C PHE A 520 -1.51 23.89 -30.77
N ARG A 521 -2.49 23.04 -31.04
CA ARG A 521 -3.05 22.92 -32.39
C ARG A 521 -3.49 24.32 -32.86
N ALA A 522 -3.08 24.71 -34.06
CA ALA A 522 -3.37 26.06 -34.55
C ALA A 522 -4.88 26.33 -34.56
N GLY A 523 -5.29 27.48 -34.04
CA GLY A 523 -6.70 27.88 -33.94
C GLY A 523 -7.44 27.39 -32.70
N THR A 524 -6.77 26.70 -31.75
CA THR A 524 -7.38 26.40 -30.44
C THR A 524 -7.69 27.72 -29.69
N PRO A 525 -8.95 27.99 -29.29
CA PRO A 525 -9.30 29.19 -28.53
C PRO A 525 -8.47 29.31 -27.25
N PHE A 526 -8.06 30.54 -26.87
CA PHE A 526 -7.18 30.76 -25.72
C PHE A 526 -7.71 30.13 -24.42
N GLU A 527 -9.01 30.29 -24.15
CA GLU A 527 -9.69 29.73 -22.97
C GLU A 527 -9.66 28.20 -22.90
N GLN A 528 -9.48 27.52 -24.04
CA GLN A 528 -9.42 26.05 -24.09
C GLN A 528 -8.02 25.51 -23.80
N ARG A 529 -6.99 26.37 -23.70
CA ARG A 529 -5.59 25.94 -23.61
C ARG A 529 -5.13 25.61 -22.19
N GLY A 530 -5.91 25.97 -21.16
CA GLY A 530 -5.52 25.78 -19.76
C GLY A 530 -4.29 26.61 -19.35
N LEU A 531 -4.02 27.72 -20.06
CA LEU A 531 -2.93 28.64 -19.77
C LEU A 531 -3.38 29.77 -18.83
N PRO A 532 -2.47 30.38 -18.05
CA PRO A 532 -2.77 31.56 -17.25
C PRO A 532 -3.28 32.72 -18.12
N PRO A 533 -4.31 33.49 -17.71
CA PRO A 533 -4.91 34.56 -18.51
C PRO A 533 -3.93 35.61 -19.04
N GLU A 534 -2.89 35.93 -18.27
CA GLU A 534 -1.85 36.90 -18.64
C GLU A 534 -1.02 36.46 -19.86
N PHE A 535 -1.06 35.16 -20.22
CA PHE A 535 -0.35 34.65 -21.40
C PHE A 535 -0.99 35.16 -22.70
N ALA A 536 -2.25 35.58 -22.71
CA ALA A 536 -2.92 36.12 -23.89
C ALA A 536 -2.25 37.39 -24.43
N GLN A 537 -1.49 38.11 -23.58
CA GLN A 537 -0.76 39.32 -23.95
C GLN A 537 0.64 39.03 -24.52
N ARG A 538 1.07 37.76 -24.50
CA ARG A 538 2.39 37.35 -25.04
C ARG A 538 2.36 37.37 -26.57
N PRO A 539 3.54 37.49 -27.21
CA PRO A 539 3.66 37.36 -28.66
C PRO A 539 3.01 36.07 -29.17
N TYR A 540 2.12 36.21 -30.16
CA TYR A 540 1.47 35.09 -30.83
C TYR A 540 2.29 34.69 -32.05
N HIS A 541 2.63 33.40 -32.14
CA HIS A 541 3.38 32.83 -33.24
C HIS A 541 2.67 31.59 -33.80
N ARG A 542 2.76 31.39 -35.11
CA ARG A 542 2.24 30.20 -35.80
C ARG A 542 3.35 29.51 -36.58
N TYR A 543 3.40 28.19 -36.47
CA TYR A 543 4.43 27.36 -37.08
C TYR A 543 3.82 26.19 -37.85
N ARG A 544 4.48 25.77 -38.92
CA ARG A 544 4.24 24.48 -39.59
C ARG A 544 5.31 23.49 -39.14
N ILE A 545 4.90 22.39 -38.52
CA ILE A 545 5.73 21.20 -38.37
C ILE A 545 5.82 20.53 -39.73
N SER A 546 7.04 20.31 -40.23
CA SER A 546 7.29 19.71 -41.54
C SER A 546 8.31 18.58 -41.43
N GLY A 547 8.24 17.60 -42.33
CA GLY A 547 9.16 16.45 -42.34
C GLY A 547 8.51 15.15 -41.86
N ALA A 548 9.34 14.19 -41.42
CA ALA A 548 8.88 12.90 -40.92
C ALA A 548 8.02 13.04 -39.66
N ALA A 549 7.19 12.04 -39.36
CA ALA A 549 6.32 12.03 -38.18
C ALA A 549 7.12 12.10 -36.86
N TRP A 550 6.60 12.86 -35.90
CA TRP A 550 7.22 13.16 -34.61
C TRP A 550 6.47 12.47 -33.51
N GLN A 551 7.19 11.78 -32.63
CA GLN A 551 6.62 11.30 -31.39
C GLN A 551 6.74 12.39 -30.32
N VAL A 552 5.60 12.85 -29.81
CA VAL A 552 5.54 13.95 -28.83
C VAL A 552 4.59 13.60 -27.69
N VAL A 553 4.70 14.33 -26.58
CA VAL A 553 3.72 14.27 -25.49
C VAL A 553 2.59 15.23 -25.79
N ALA A 554 1.37 14.73 -25.93
CA ALA A 554 0.17 15.55 -26.00
C ALA A 554 -0.39 15.78 -24.58
N VAL A 555 -0.76 17.03 -24.32
CA VAL A 555 -1.42 17.43 -23.07
C VAL A 555 -2.81 17.98 -23.40
N THR A 556 -3.83 17.49 -22.70
CA THR A 556 -5.21 17.94 -22.88
C THR A 556 -5.61 18.80 -21.69
N ALA A 557 -5.94 20.06 -21.93
CA ALA A 557 -6.45 20.95 -20.90
C ALA A 557 -7.86 20.51 -20.45
N ALA A 558 -8.27 20.88 -19.24
CA ALA A 558 -9.60 20.57 -18.71
C ALA A 558 -10.75 21.10 -19.59
N ALA A 559 -10.50 22.17 -20.35
CA ALA A 559 -11.43 22.77 -21.31
C ALA A 559 -11.36 22.14 -22.73
N GLY A 560 -10.58 21.06 -22.91
CA GLY A 560 -10.53 20.25 -24.13
C GLY A 560 -9.49 20.64 -25.17
N GLY A 561 -8.75 21.74 -24.99
CA GLY A 561 -7.67 22.12 -25.90
C GLY A 561 -6.47 21.18 -25.82
N VAL A 562 -5.92 20.82 -26.97
CA VAL A 562 -4.77 19.90 -27.09
C VAL A 562 -3.49 20.68 -27.38
N GLY A 563 -2.54 20.55 -26.45
CA GLY A 563 -1.17 21.00 -26.58
C GLY A 563 -0.22 19.84 -26.88
N TYR A 564 0.96 20.16 -27.41
CA TYR A 564 2.05 19.24 -27.70
C TYR A 564 3.32 19.79 -27.07
N VAL A 565 3.97 18.97 -26.24
CA VAL A 565 5.29 19.24 -25.66
C VAL A 565 6.32 18.65 -26.61
N LEU A 566 7.10 19.51 -27.25
CA LEU A 566 8.15 19.10 -28.17
C LEU A 566 9.43 18.69 -27.40
N PRO A 567 10.29 17.81 -27.94
CA PRO A 567 11.48 17.36 -27.20
C PRO A 567 12.52 18.46 -26.92
N GLU A 568 12.51 19.54 -27.71
CA GLU A 568 13.42 20.69 -27.61
C GLU A 568 12.63 21.99 -27.76
N SER A 569 13.25 23.13 -27.46
CA SER A 569 12.64 24.45 -27.62
C SER A 569 12.19 24.73 -29.07
N VAL A 570 11.13 25.54 -29.22
CA VAL A 570 10.64 26.00 -30.53
C VAL A 570 11.77 26.68 -31.32
N GLY A 571 12.61 27.47 -30.65
CA GLY A 571 13.76 28.15 -31.26
C GLY A 571 14.80 27.20 -31.87
N GLU A 572 15.06 26.05 -31.24
CA GLU A 572 15.96 25.02 -31.79
C GLU A 572 15.36 24.39 -33.06
N TYR A 573 14.07 24.08 -33.05
CA TYR A 573 13.42 23.49 -34.21
C TYR A 573 13.25 24.47 -35.37
N VAL A 574 13.08 25.76 -35.09
CA VAL A 574 13.12 26.80 -36.13
C VAL A 574 14.52 26.90 -36.73
N ARG A 575 15.58 26.91 -35.91
CA ARG A 575 16.98 26.96 -36.38
C ARG A 575 17.38 25.74 -37.19
N SER A 576 16.94 24.55 -36.79
CA SER A 576 17.22 23.29 -37.49
C SER A 576 16.33 23.07 -38.73
N GLY A 577 15.34 23.94 -38.97
CA GLY A 577 14.47 23.88 -40.15
C GLY A 577 13.28 22.91 -40.05
N HIS A 578 13.10 22.32 -38.86
CA HIS A 578 12.04 21.37 -38.53
C HIS A 578 10.69 22.03 -38.23
N LEU A 579 10.74 23.26 -37.70
CA LEU A 579 9.60 24.18 -37.61
C LEU A 579 9.82 25.35 -38.56
N ARG A 580 8.78 25.72 -39.32
CA ARG A 580 8.79 26.94 -40.14
C ARG A 580 7.75 27.92 -39.62
N GLU A 581 8.17 29.11 -39.22
CA GLU A 581 7.27 30.20 -38.85
C GLU A 581 6.46 30.66 -40.08
N ILE A 582 5.15 30.78 -39.91
CA ILE A 582 4.23 31.26 -40.94
C ILE A 582 3.99 32.75 -40.68
N SER A 583 4.64 33.62 -41.44
CA SER A 583 4.40 35.07 -41.39
C SER A 583 3.09 35.45 -42.09
N VAL A 584 2.40 36.50 -41.62
CA VAL A 584 1.14 37.10 -42.16
C VAL A 584 1.29 37.68 -43.60
N ALA A 585 2.35 37.35 -44.34
CA ALA A 585 2.72 37.94 -45.62
C ALA A 585 1.87 37.50 -46.85
N ASP A 586 0.89 36.60 -46.68
CA ASP A 586 0.06 36.09 -47.79
C ASP A 586 -1.19 36.95 -48.13
N HIS A 587 -1.32 38.13 -47.53
CA HIS A 587 -2.41 39.07 -47.82
C HIS A 587 -2.13 39.90 -49.10
N PRO A 588 -3.00 39.92 -50.13
CA PRO A 588 -2.74 40.65 -51.39
C PRO A 588 -2.64 42.16 -51.33
N GLY A 589 -3.05 42.75 -50.22
CA GLY A 589 -3.34 44.18 -50.12
C GLY A 589 -4.65 44.55 -50.79
N LEU A 590 -5.05 45.81 -50.62
CA LEU A 590 -6.28 46.35 -51.20
C LEU A 590 -6.08 46.67 -52.68
N PRO A 591 -7.11 46.43 -53.53
CA PRO A 591 -7.06 46.86 -54.93
C PRO A 591 -6.99 48.40 -55.03
N PRO A 592 -6.45 48.96 -56.12
CA PRO A 592 -6.43 50.40 -56.33
C PRO A 592 -7.86 50.97 -56.42
N VAL A 593 -8.07 52.17 -55.89
CA VAL A 593 -9.38 52.85 -55.89
C VAL A 593 -9.87 53.07 -57.32
N THR A 594 -11.00 52.45 -57.68
CA THR A 594 -11.66 52.58 -58.98
C THR A 594 -12.77 53.62 -58.99
N ASP A 595 -13.24 54.04 -60.16
CA ASP A 595 -14.37 54.98 -60.27
C ASP A 595 -15.69 54.39 -59.76
N ALA A 596 -15.86 53.07 -59.83
CA ALA A 596 -16.97 52.37 -59.20
C ALA A 596 -16.91 52.48 -57.67
N MET A 597 -15.73 52.32 -57.08
CA MET A 597 -15.52 52.53 -55.63
C MET A 597 -15.77 53.99 -55.22
N ARG A 598 -15.40 54.97 -56.06
CA ARG A 598 -15.74 56.39 -55.80
C ARG A 598 -17.24 56.65 -55.85
N ALA A 599 -17.96 56.01 -56.77
CA ALA A 599 -19.42 56.12 -56.86
C ALA A 599 -20.14 55.42 -55.69
N GLU A 600 -19.56 54.36 -55.13
CA GLU A 600 -20.02 53.73 -53.89
C GLU A 600 -19.72 54.63 -52.67
N ALA A 601 -18.52 55.20 -52.58
CA ALA A 601 -18.15 56.14 -51.51
C ALA A 601 -19.10 57.36 -51.44
N ALA A 602 -19.52 57.90 -52.59
CA ALA A 602 -20.52 58.97 -52.63
C ALA A 602 -21.89 58.57 -52.06
N ARG A 603 -22.19 57.26 -52.04
CA ARG A 603 -23.44 56.69 -51.49
C ARG A 603 -23.32 56.26 -50.03
N THR A 604 -22.11 56.22 -49.45
CA THR A 604 -21.86 55.78 -48.07
C THR A 604 -21.03 56.81 -47.26
N PRO A 605 -21.52 58.06 -47.05
CA PRO A 605 -20.76 59.07 -46.31
C PRO A 605 -20.48 58.65 -44.86
N GLY A 606 -19.23 58.83 -44.40
CA GLY A 606 -18.78 58.50 -43.04
C GLY A 606 -18.52 57.01 -42.76
N GLY A 607 -18.81 56.13 -43.73
CA GLY A 607 -18.68 54.67 -43.61
C GLY A 607 -17.38 54.10 -44.20
N TRP A 608 -17.45 52.83 -44.60
CA TRP A 608 -16.37 52.08 -45.25
C TRP A 608 -16.85 51.50 -46.58
N VAL A 609 -15.96 51.46 -47.57
CA VAL A 609 -16.14 50.66 -48.79
C VAL A 609 -15.23 49.45 -48.69
N TYR A 610 -15.82 48.26 -48.53
CA TYR A 610 -15.10 46.99 -48.41
C TYR A 610 -14.73 46.43 -49.78
N CYS A 611 -13.58 45.76 -49.85
CA CYS A 611 -13.06 45.10 -51.05
C CYS A 611 -13.07 43.59 -50.82
N ALA A 612 -13.94 42.86 -51.52
CA ALA A 612 -13.88 41.40 -51.57
C ALA A 612 -12.80 40.93 -52.55
N ASP A 613 -12.30 39.70 -52.36
CA ASP A 613 -11.42 39.06 -53.33
C ASP A 613 -12.17 38.87 -54.67
N PRO A 614 -11.55 39.18 -55.83
CA PRO A 614 -12.20 39.04 -57.15
C PRO A 614 -12.69 37.64 -57.49
N ASP A 615 -12.15 36.60 -56.84
CA ASP A 615 -12.61 35.23 -57.03
C ASP A 615 -13.93 34.93 -56.27
N ALA A 616 -14.44 35.85 -55.44
CA ALA A 616 -15.70 35.69 -54.74
C ALA A 616 -16.88 36.03 -55.65
N ASP A 617 -17.63 34.99 -56.04
CA ASP A 617 -18.86 35.17 -56.82
C ASP A 617 -20.02 35.66 -55.90
N PRO A 618 -20.62 36.84 -56.18
CA PRO A 618 -21.72 37.39 -55.39
C PRO A 618 -22.95 36.47 -55.25
N GLN A 619 -23.13 35.50 -56.15
CA GLN A 619 -24.23 34.53 -56.06
C GLN A 619 -24.12 33.62 -54.83
N TYR A 620 -22.90 33.34 -54.37
CA TYR A 620 -22.64 32.49 -53.20
C TYR A 620 -22.42 33.29 -51.92
N PHE A 621 -22.09 34.59 -52.04
CA PHE A 621 -21.71 35.44 -50.91
C PHE A 621 -22.48 36.76 -50.87
N PRO A 622 -23.82 36.75 -50.77
CA PRO A 622 -24.61 37.99 -50.72
C PRO A 622 -24.28 38.87 -49.52
N ASP A 623 -23.85 38.27 -48.40
CA ASP A 623 -23.56 38.95 -47.14
C ASP A 623 -22.07 39.32 -46.95
N MET A 624 -21.21 38.97 -47.92
CA MET A 624 -19.77 39.25 -47.91
C MET A 624 -19.05 38.91 -46.58
N PRO A 625 -18.90 37.62 -46.23
CA PRO A 625 -18.28 37.21 -44.97
C PRO A 625 -16.82 37.69 -44.84
N SER A 626 -16.33 37.85 -43.61
CA SER A 626 -14.97 38.37 -43.37
C SER A 626 -13.89 37.55 -44.08
N ALA A 627 -14.01 36.23 -44.14
CA ALA A 627 -13.04 35.35 -44.80
C ALA A 627 -12.74 35.68 -46.29
N ILE A 628 -13.63 36.40 -46.99
CA ILE A 628 -13.46 36.77 -48.40
C ILE A 628 -13.04 38.24 -48.59
N LEU A 629 -13.08 39.05 -47.54
CA LEU A 629 -12.75 40.47 -47.62
C LEU A 629 -11.23 40.68 -47.56
N LEU A 630 -10.69 41.44 -48.50
CA LEU A 630 -9.31 41.93 -48.47
C LEU A 630 -9.14 43.10 -47.48
N GLY A 631 -10.25 43.74 -47.08
CA GLY A 631 -10.27 44.89 -46.18
C GLY A 631 -11.14 46.03 -46.72
N GLY A 632 -10.87 47.28 -46.36
CA GLY A 632 -11.70 48.41 -46.81
C GLY A 632 -11.02 49.78 -46.78
N HIS A 633 -11.63 50.73 -47.50
CA HIS A 633 -11.24 52.14 -47.54
C HIS A 633 -12.25 53.01 -46.79
N ARG A 634 -11.75 53.92 -45.94
CA ARG A 634 -12.60 54.82 -45.14
C ARG A 634 -13.14 55.96 -45.99
N VAL A 635 -14.42 56.28 -45.81
CA VAL A 635 -15.13 57.38 -46.50
C VAL A 635 -15.39 58.52 -45.52
N GLY A 636 -15.05 59.74 -45.93
CA GLY A 636 -15.29 60.96 -45.18
C GLY A 636 -16.76 61.43 -45.24
N PRO A 637 -17.13 62.43 -44.42
CA PRO A 637 -18.48 63.00 -44.43
C PRO A 637 -18.88 63.67 -45.76
N ASP A 638 -17.89 64.01 -46.59
CA ASP A 638 -18.05 64.61 -47.92
C ASP A 638 -18.25 63.58 -49.05
N GLY A 639 -18.34 62.28 -48.70
CA GLY A 639 -18.50 61.18 -49.66
C GLY A 639 -17.24 60.85 -50.45
N ARG A 640 -16.05 61.29 -50.01
CA ARG A 640 -14.75 61.00 -50.63
C ARG A 640 -13.88 60.11 -49.73
N PHE A 641 -12.95 59.35 -50.31
CA PHE A 641 -12.02 58.53 -49.54
C PHE A 641 -11.02 59.39 -48.75
N THR A 642 -10.78 59.03 -47.48
CA THR A 642 -9.89 59.78 -46.58
C THR A 642 -8.41 59.39 -46.74
N GLY A 643 -8.12 58.26 -47.39
CA GLY A 643 -6.80 57.65 -47.47
C GLY A 643 -6.51 56.62 -46.38
N GLU A 644 -7.36 56.50 -45.37
CA GLU A 644 -7.26 55.46 -44.34
C GLU A 644 -7.75 54.11 -44.87
N THR A 645 -6.99 53.05 -44.60
CA THR A 645 -7.25 51.68 -45.05
C THR A 645 -7.23 50.70 -43.88
N TRP A 646 -8.12 49.73 -43.91
CA TRP A 646 -8.11 48.57 -43.04
C TRP A 646 -7.79 47.33 -43.88
N VAL A 647 -6.84 46.52 -43.42
CA VAL A 647 -6.48 45.23 -44.01
C VAL A 647 -7.07 44.14 -43.12
N ASN A 648 -7.77 43.19 -43.73
CA ASN A 648 -8.46 42.14 -42.99
C ASN A 648 -7.52 40.97 -42.70
N ASP A 649 -7.22 40.72 -41.43
CA ASP A 649 -6.39 39.62 -40.95
C ASP A 649 -7.13 38.27 -40.93
N GLU A 650 -8.46 38.28 -41.04
CA GLU A 650 -9.30 37.07 -41.20
C GLU A 650 -9.41 36.58 -42.66
N TYR A 651 -8.82 37.31 -43.61
CA TYR A 651 -8.82 36.93 -45.02
C TYR A 651 -8.20 35.54 -45.24
N ARG A 652 -8.90 34.69 -46.00
CA ARG A 652 -8.38 33.39 -46.44
C ARG A 652 -8.04 33.45 -47.93
N PRO A 653 -6.85 32.98 -48.36
CA PRO A 653 -6.49 32.97 -49.77
C PRO A 653 -7.52 32.26 -50.64
N SER A 654 -7.86 32.88 -51.77
CA SER A 654 -8.83 32.37 -52.75
C SER A 654 -8.45 31.01 -53.34
N PRO A 655 -9.40 30.27 -53.93
CA PRO A 655 -9.11 29.01 -54.61
C PRO A 655 -7.97 29.11 -55.64
N ARG A 656 -7.96 30.19 -56.44
CA ARG A 656 -6.91 30.41 -57.45
C ARG A 656 -5.54 30.69 -56.81
N ARG A 657 -5.49 31.48 -55.73
CA ARG A 657 -4.26 31.78 -54.99
C ARG A 657 -3.67 30.55 -54.30
N ARG A 658 -4.52 29.59 -53.94
CA ARG A 658 -4.12 28.27 -53.42
C ARG A 658 -3.63 27.31 -54.50
N GLY A 659 -3.65 27.73 -55.77
CA GLY A 659 -3.23 26.90 -56.90
C GLY A 659 -4.26 25.87 -57.34
N TYR A 660 -5.52 26.00 -56.90
CA TYR A 660 -6.60 25.13 -57.37
C TYR A 660 -6.93 25.43 -58.83
N PRO A 661 -7.28 24.42 -59.63
CA PRO A 661 -7.56 24.60 -61.04
C PRO A 661 -8.88 25.34 -61.25
N GLU A 662 -8.97 26.12 -62.33
CA GLU A 662 -10.19 26.89 -62.64
C GLU A 662 -11.40 25.94 -62.77
N PRO A 663 -12.52 26.22 -62.09
CA PRO A 663 -13.65 25.30 -62.02
C PRO A 663 -14.33 25.14 -63.38
N GLN A 664 -14.60 23.89 -63.78
CA GLN A 664 -15.34 23.53 -64.99
C GLN A 664 -16.79 23.15 -64.71
N THR A 665 -17.12 22.86 -63.44
CA THR A 665 -18.47 22.51 -63.01
C THR A 665 -18.86 23.26 -61.74
N PRO A 666 -20.18 23.44 -61.47
CA PRO A 666 -20.66 24.05 -60.23
C PRO A 666 -20.14 23.36 -58.96
N PHE A 667 -20.03 22.02 -58.99
CA PHE A 667 -19.41 21.25 -57.91
C PHE A 667 -17.97 21.70 -57.64
N GLU A 668 -17.16 21.88 -58.68
CA GLU A 668 -15.77 22.32 -58.53
C GLU A 668 -15.65 23.74 -58.00
N GLN A 669 -16.58 24.64 -58.36
CA GLN A 669 -16.64 25.99 -57.81
C GLN A 669 -16.87 25.95 -56.30
N VAL A 670 -17.87 25.19 -55.85
CA VAL A 670 -18.20 25.04 -54.43
C VAL A 670 -17.09 24.30 -53.69
N LEU A 671 -16.50 23.26 -54.28
CA LEU A 671 -15.34 22.55 -53.72
C LEU A 671 -14.18 23.52 -53.48
N GLY A 672 -13.91 24.40 -54.45
CA GLY A 672 -12.90 25.45 -54.32
C GLY A 672 -13.16 26.37 -53.13
N TYR A 673 -14.39 26.87 -52.98
CA TYR A 673 -14.76 27.74 -51.87
C TYR A 673 -14.73 27.04 -50.50
N VAL A 674 -15.21 25.80 -50.41
CA VAL A 674 -15.13 25.00 -49.17
C VAL A 674 -13.66 24.72 -48.82
N ALA A 675 -12.84 24.34 -49.80
CA ALA A 675 -11.42 24.11 -49.60
C ALA A 675 -10.62 25.39 -49.28
N ALA A 676 -11.11 26.56 -49.71
CA ALA A 676 -10.60 27.86 -49.31
C ALA A 676 -11.10 28.31 -47.92
N GLY A 677 -12.09 27.59 -47.37
CA GLY A 677 -12.74 27.93 -46.11
C GLY A 677 -13.63 29.17 -46.20
N TRP A 678 -14.15 29.47 -47.40
CA TRP A 678 -15.09 30.55 -47.66
C TRP A 678 -16.55 30.10 -47.51
N LEU A 679 -16.84 28.82 -47.78
CA LEU A 679 -18.14 28.19 -47.52
C LEU A 679 -18.01 27.06 -46.50
N ALA A 680 -19.11 26.80 -45.77
CA ALA A 680 -19.21 25.67 -44.86
C ALA A 680 -19.29 24.34 -45.65
N HIS A 681 -18.85 23.24 -45.01
CA HIS A 681 -18.77 21.93 -45.65
C HIS A 681 -20.12 21.46 -46.23
N GLU A 682 -21.24 21.72 -45.57
CA GLU A 682 -22.61 21.35 -46.00
C GLU A 682 -22.96 21.77 -47.44
N TRP A 683 -22.38 22.86 -47.95
CA TRP A 683 -22.59 23.32 -49.32
C TRP A 683 -22.10 22.32 -50.36
N ILE A 684 -21.07 21.53 -50.03
CA ILE A 684 -20.53 20.53 -50.95
C ILE A 684 -21.50 19.36 -51.17
N LEU A 685 -22.31 19.03 -50.15
CA LEU A 685 -23.29 17.95 -50.23
C LEU A 685 -24.44 18.33 -51.18
N ALA A 686 -24.94 19.56 -51.07
CA ALA A 686 -25.94 20.10 -51.98
C ALA A 686 -25.39 20.22 -53.41
N ALA A 687 -24.17 20.76 -53.57
CA ALA A 687 -23.52 20.89 -54.88
C ALA A 687 -23.26 19.53 -55.55
N ALA A 688 -22.93 18.50 -54.75
CA ALA A 688 -22.78 17.13 -55.25
C ALA A 688 -24.09 16.59 -55.82
N MET A 689 -25.23 16.86 -55.17
CA MET A 689 -26.54 16.41 -55.65
C MET A 689 -26.97 17.07 -56.96
N GLU A 690 -26.62 18.33 -57.15
CA GLU A 690 -27.04 19.14 -58.30
C GLU A 690 -26.09 19.09 -59.48
N SER A 691 -24.97 18.37 -59.35
CA SER A 691 -23.95 18.27 -60.39
C SER A 691 -23.89 16.87 -61.02
N PRO A 692 -23.58 16.80 -62.33
CA PRO A 692 -23.30 15.53 -62.97
C PRO A 692 -21.87 15.08 -62.67
N PHE A 693 -21.69 13.77 -62.50
CA PHE A 693 -20.40 13.14 -62.31
C PHE A 693 -20.11 12.13 -63.41
N ILE A 694 -18.81 11.92 -63.69
CA ILE A 694 -18.31 10.93 -64.63
C ILE A 694 -17.79 9.72 -63.84
N LEU A 695 -18.14 8.50 -64.24
CA LEU A 695 -17.74 7.27 -63.55
C LEU A 695 -17.55 6.11 -64.52
N GLU A 696 -16.78 5.10 -64.11
CA GLU A 696 -16.65 3.83 -64.85
C GLU A 696 -17.76 2.86 -64.41
N SER A 697 -18.44 2.24 -65.39
CA SER A 697 -19.36 1.13 -65.11
C SER A 697 -18.62 -0.20 -64.99
N ASP A 698 -19.27 -1.20 -64.39
CA ASP A 698 -18.75 -2.58 -64.25
C ASP A 698 -18.74 -3.38 -65.58
N GLY A 699 -19.06 -2.75 -66.71
CA GLY A 699 -19.19 -3.37 -68.03
C GLY A 699 -20.49 -4.16 -68.26
N ARG A 700 -21.38 -4.24 -67.26
CA ARG A 700 -22.72 -4.87 -67.32
C ARG A 700 -23.86 -3.88 -67.04
N GLY A 701 -23.53 -2.59 -66.92
CA GLY A 701 -24.49 -1.51 -66.63
C GLY A 701 -24.65 -1.19 -65.13
N GLY A 702 -23.85 -1.81 -64.26
CA GLY A 702 -23.81 -1.54 -62.82
C GLY A 702 -22.68 -0.59 -62.40
N LEU A 703 -22.73 -0.13 -61.15
CA LEU A 703 -21.69 0.71 -60.54
C LEU A 703 -20.48 -0.12 -60.12
N ARG A 704 -19.27 0.42 -60.35
CA ARG A 704 -18.02 -0.21 -59.93
C ARG A 704 -17.64 0.22 -58.49
N ILE A 705 -17.97 -0.63 -57.51
CA ILE A 705 -17.65 -0.39 -56.09
C ILE A 705 -16.27 -0.98 -55.74
N GLY A 706 -15.40 -0.15 -55.18
CA GLY A 706 -14.11 -0.54 -54.63
C GLY A 706 -14.18 -0.87 -53.13
N VAL A 707 -13.22 -1.65 -52.63
CA VAL A 707 -13.07 -1.94 -51.19
C VAL A 707 -11.61 -1.68 -50.82
N ASP A 708 -11.36 -0.88 -49.79
CA ASP A 708 -10.00 -0.62 -49.31
C ASP A 708 -9.48 -1.72 -48.35
N ALA A 709 -8.22 -1.60 -47.91
CA ALA A 709 -7.58 -2.59 -47.04
C ALA A 709 -8.27 -2.76 -45.67
N ASN A 710 -9.09 -1.80 -45.26
CA ASN A 710 -9.84 -1.82 -44.00
C ASN A 710 -11.29 -2.30 -44.21
N GLY A 711 -11.65 -2.73 -45.42
CA GLY A 711 -12.99 -3.22 -45.75
C GLY A 711 -14.01 -2.11 -46.05
N ARG A 712 -13.60 -0.84 -46.13
CA ARG A 712 -14.51 0.27 -46.45
C ARG A 712 -14.83 0.26 -47.94
N GLN A 713 -16.11 0.33 -48.26
CA GLN A 713 -16.60 0.33 -49.65
C GLN A 713 -16.72 1.76 -50.18
N PHE A 714 -16.27 1.99 -51.41
CA PHE A 714 -16.28 3.32 -52.02
C PHE A 714 -16.61 3.31 -53.51
N LEU A 715 -17.19 4.42 -53.99
CA LEU A 715 -17.44 4.68 -55.41
C LEU A 715 -16.56 5.85 -55.87
N VAL A 716 -15.79 5.62 -56.93
CA VAL A 716 -14.98 6.68 -57.56
C VAL A 716 -15.80 7.42 -58.61
N VAL A 717 -15.78 8.74 -58.53
CA VAL A 717 -16.36 9.62 -59.54
C VAL A 717 -15.42 10.78 -59.88
N TYR A 718 -15.64 11.39 -61.04
CA TYR A 718 -14.84 12.50 -61.55
C TYR A 718 -15.74 13.69 -61.86
N SER A 719 -15.37 14.87 -61.37
CA SER A 719 -16.19 16.08 -61.49
C SER A 719 -16.15 16.74 -62.87
N SER A 720 -15.16 16.41 -63.70
CA SER A 720 -15.04 16.88 -65.08
C SER A 720 -14.07 15.99 -65.88
N PRO A 721 -14.09 16.05 -67.23
CA PRO A 721 -13.24 15.19 -68.08
C PRO A 721 -11.74 15.29 -67.79
N ARG A 722 -11.26 16.41 -67.21
CA ARG A 722 -9.84 16.60 -66.87
C ARG A 722 -9.33 15.64 -65.79
N PHE A 723 -10.23 15.13 -64.96
CA PHE A 723 -9.89 14.21 -63.87
C PHE A 723 -10.08 12.75 -64.25
N VAL A 724 -10.66 12.46 -65.42
CA VAL A 724 -10.87 11.09 -65.89
C VAL A 724 -9.53 10.49 -66.34
N PRO A 725 -9.10 9.34 -65.79
CA PRO A 725 -7.86 8.69 -66.19
C PRO A 725 -7.85 8.32 -67.69
N PRO A 726 -6.71 8.43 -68.39
CA PRO A 726 -6.62 8.12 -69.82
C PRO A 726 -6.99 6.66 -70.19
N ASN A 727 -6.93 5.75 -69.22
CA ASN A 727 -7.21 4.33 -69.35
C ASN A 727 -8.60 3.92 -68.83
N ALA A 728 -9.45 4.88 -68.45
CA ALA A 728 -10.81 4.59 -67.98
C ALA A 728 -11.63 3.90 -69.09
N GLN A 729 -12.34 2.83 -68.74
CA GLN A 729 -13.16 2.07 -69.69
C GLN A 729 -14.63 2.15 -69.31
N ASN A 730 -15.51 2.10 -70.32
CA ASN A 730 -16.97 2.09 -70.12
C ASN A 730 -17.47 3.26 -69.25
N VAL A 731 -16.98 4.47 -69.57
CA VAL A 731 -17.29 5.71 -68.89
C VAL A 731 -18.75 6.12 -69.16
N GLN A 732 -19.47 6.48 -68.11
CA GLN A 732 -20.83 7.01 -68.15
C GLN A 732 -20.94 8.29 -67.30
N GLN A 733 -22.00 9.05 -67.54
CA GLN A 733 -22.34 10.23 -66.75
C GLN A 733 -23.61 9.94 -65.95
N ALA A 734 -23.62 10.34 -64.67
CA ALA A 734 -24.78 10.23 -63.80
C ALA A 734 -24.91 11.47 -62.92
N ASP A 735 -26.14 11.93 -62.70
CA ASP A 735 -26.41 13.04 -61.80
C ASP A 735 -26.27 12.58 -60.34
N GLY A 736 -25.79 13.47 -59.47
CA GLY A 736 -25.59 13.16 -58.05
C GLY A 736 -26.84 12.62 -57.36
N ARG A 737 -28.03 13.17 -57.67
CA ARG A 737 -29.31 12.66 -57.16
C ARG A 737 -29.63 11.23 -57.58
N ASP A 738 -29.21 10.81 -58.77
CA ASP A 738 -29.42 9.44 -59.23
C ASP A 738 -28.41 8.49 -58.60
N LEU A 739 -27.17 8.95 -58.40
CA LEU A 739 -26.15 8.19 -57.67
C LEU A 739 -26.53 7.98 -56.21
N ALA A 740 -27.10 8.98 -55.54
CA ALA A 740 -27.46 8.93 -54.12
C ALA A 740 -28.26 7.68 -53.72
N LYS A 741 -29.15 7.19 -54.59
CA LYS A 741 -29.98 5.98 -54.37
C LYS A 741 -29.14 4.72 -54.14
N ALA A 742 -27.87 4.72 -54.57
CA ALA A 742 -26.95 3.60 -54.47
C ALA A 742 -25.77 3.86 -53.51
N LEU A 743 -25.74 5.00 -52.81
CA LEU A 743 -24.61 5.42 -51.97
C LEU A 743 -24.74 5.06 -50.48
N ALA A 744 -25.86 4.48 -50.03
CA ALA A 744 -26.03 4.08 -48.64
C ALA A 744 -24.93 3.09 -48.21
N GLY A 745 -24.22 3.41 -47.13
CA GLY A 745 -23.07 2.65 -46.63
C GLY A 745 -21.79 2.71 -47.48
N LEU A 746 -21.74 3.57 -48.50
CA LEU A 746 -20.56 3.78 -49.34
C LEU A 746 -19.90 5.14 -49.05
N THR A 747 -18.62 5.29 -49.39
CA THR A 747 -17.97 6.60 -49.51
C THR A 747 -17.88 7.01 -50.98
N LEU A 748 -18.35 8.21 -51.33
CA LEU A 748 -18.17 8.78 -52.66
C LEU A 748 -16.81 9.50 -52.72
N VAL A 749 -15.89 9.00 -53.53
CA VAL A 749 -14.54 9.57 -53.70
C VAL A 749 -14.50 10.34 -55.01
N VAL A 750 -14.41 11.68 -54.93
CA VAL A 750 -14.39 12.57 -56.09
C VAL A 750 -12.95 12.95 -56.44
N ASN A 751 -12.56 12.74 -57.70
CA ASN A 751 -11.23 13.04 -58.25
C ASN A 751 -10.06 12.39 -57.46
N PRO A 752 -10.06 11.05 -57.27
CA PRO A 752 -9.02 10.38 -56.50
C PRO A 752 -7.61 10.60 -57.09
N GLY A 753 -6.63 10.82 -56.22
CA GLY A 753 -5.23 10.99 -56.61
C GLY A 753 -4.87 12.35 -57.23
N GLY A 754 -5.85 13.25 -57.40
CA GLY A 754 -5.61 14.63 -57.82
C GLY A 754 -5.42 15.58 -56.62
N GLY A 755 -4.71 16.70 -56.83
CA GLY A 755 -4.57 17.77 -55.82
C GLY A 755 -5.86 18.59 -55.56
N PHE A 756 -7.00 18.18 -56.13
CA PHE A 756 -8.30 18.86 -56.04
C PHE A 756 -9.45 17.84 -56.10
N GLY A 757 -9.79 17.26 -54.95
CA GLY A 757 -10.80 16.21 -54.78
C GLY A 757 -11.30 16.13 -53.33
N ILE A 758 -12.30 15.28 -53.06
CA ILE A 758 -12.93 15.13 -51.74
C ILE A 758 -13.55 13.74 -51.56
N GLU A 759 -13.61 13.25 -50.32
CA GLU A 759 -14.41 12.08 -49.94
C GLU A 759 -15.68 12.54 -49.22
N LEU A 760 -16.83 12.04 -49.65
CA LEU A 760 -18.14 12.35 -49.07
C LEU A 760 -18.78 11.06 -48.54
N PRO A 761 -19.23 11.01 -47.27
CA PRO A 761 -20.02 9.90 -46.77
C PRO A 761 -21.32 9.77 -47.59
N GLY A 762 -21.59 8.58 -48.11
CA GLY A 762 -22.76 8.34 -48.94
C GLY A 762 -24.08 8.46 -48.18
N ASP A 763 -24.07 8.15 -46.89
CA ASP A 763 -25.25 8.30 -46.02
C ASP A 763 -25.67 9.77 -45.91
N ASP A 764 -24.73 10.72 -45.85
CA ASP A 764 -25.03 12.16 -45.81
C ASP A 764 -25.66 12.62 -47.13
N LEU A 765 -25.19 12.09 -48.26
CA LEU A 765 -25.75 12.37 -49.59
C LEU A 765 -27.16 11.78 -49.74
N VAL A 766 -27.43 10.60 -49.16
CA VAL A 766 -28.75 9.98 -49.11
C VAL A 766 -29.72 10.85 -48.29
N LEU A 767 -29.29 11.37 -47.14
CA LEU A 767 -30.10 12.25 -46.29
C LEU A 767 -30.47 13.55 -47.01
N VAL A 768 -29.50 14.20 -47.66
CA VAL A 768 -29.73 15.41 -48.46
C VAL A 768 -30.66 15.13 -49.64
N ALA A 769 -30.51 14.00 -50.34
CA ALA A 769 -31.41 13.60 -51.43
C ALA A 769 -32.85 13.36 -50.95
N ALA A 770 -33.03 12.93 -49.70
CA ALA A 770 -34.34 12.74 -49.07
C ALA A 770 -34.95 14.04 -48.51
N GLY A 771 -34.26 15.19 -48.65
CA GLY A 771 -34.71 16.49 -48.12
C GLY A 771 -34.57 16.62 -46.61
N THR A 772 -33.74 15.80 -45.97
CA THR A 772 -33.45 15.83 -44.54
C THR A 772 -32.09 16.51 -44.32
N PRO A 773 -31.96 17.50 -43.42
CA PRO A 773 -30.66 18.11 -43.15
C PRO A 773 -29.70 17.07 -42.53
N PRO A 774 -28.40 17.07 -42.92
CA PRO A 774 -27.39 16.20 -42.33
C PRO A 774 -27.15 16.58 -40.85
N ALA A 775 -26.69 15.62 -40.04
CA ALA A 775 -26.47 15.78 -38.60
C ALA A 775 -25.12 16.41 -38.25
#